data_AF-A0A388NR62-F1
#
_entry.id   AF-A0A388NR62-F1
#
_cell.length_a   1.000
_cell.length_b   1.000
_cell.length_c   1.000
_cell.angle_alpha   90.00
_cell.angle_beta   90.00
_cell.angle_gamma   90.00
#
_symmetry.space_group_name_H-M   'P 1'
#
loop_
_entity.id
_entity.type
_entity.pdbx_description
1 polymer ?
#
loop_
_entity_poly.entity_id
_entity_poly.type
_entity_poly.pdbx_seq_one_letter_code
_entity_poly.pdbx_strand_id
1 'polypeptide(L)'
;MASGKPYGFAADAQALRVEAGAFNFSRFILLREEMERAGDGRKQLWAGNFGWYVQPVGGAASNEWGAVSAARQAANSAAAFARARQEWPWAGVMALENWQPAGPSGSDPRWGFALRAADGSDSAGVAALQKTLATDAAPPGEQVAVSSFATYTGAWKFSALGADIPAQGLASVEFIFDGTELALRARRANYRAYIYAEVDGVPANALPVAADGRAYVVLTAPDLQPQVTQVTLARGLASGRHVARLVAERGWDQWAIAGFAVADVPPAHATRTIAAGVCAALAVLLAGAAGWGVRSSLRPAAFSRAATQLGERATAPVTAVTAAIFWLSAAQTWGQPLTQLIGVRTETLPVVLTVLSAGLFYFSPWLLLTVLSGAAMFVLLAVRPAAAAALVAFAAPFYLLPRPMFERMFSAVEVFTLLGAGAALLHGMVLAVGGKARRPQLTLLDWAVLAFAALGTASIFFAAQRAVAVTELRTTVLEPVLLYLLLRFIPMAERERWQVVDAFLAGALLVALVGLGQYASGTNLITAEDGVLRLRSVYGSPNNVGLYLGRALPVALAVALLGVRDLRGRMYAVVALPLAAALWLSFSRGALLLGVPAALAVVLLFWGGRRAWPVLAAAGAGGLLVLLLIAGRSPRFARLADYTQGPVFFRLQLWRSALAMVRDAPLTGVGLDNFLYAYRGRYIAPAAWQEPNLSHAHNWLLDFATRLGLPGLLLAGAMLAGFWQQARRALGGLRDPAARALAVGLCAAMVNVLAHGLVDASYWFVDLAFAFMLICGLMAQLGRMVNSPAAAVPATQASSRGS
;
A
#
# COMPACT_ATOMS: atom_id res chain seq x y z
N MET A 1 19.11 16.72 23.01
CA MET A 1 20.45 16.31 23.48
C MET A 1 20.51 16.57 24.97
N ALA A 2 21.21 15.72 25.73
CA ALA A 2 21.49 15.94 27.15
C ALA A 2 23.01 15.93 27.37
N SER A 3 23.47 16.44 28.52
CA SER A 3 24.88 16.45 28.88
C SER A 3 25.08 16.05 30.34
N GLY A 4 26.14 15.31 30.63
CA GLY A 4 26.55 14.92 31.98
C GLY A 4 28.05 15.04 32.17
N LYS A 5 28.50 14.86 33.42
CA LYS A 5 29.92 15.00 33.82
C LYS A 5 30.46 13.71 34.45
N PRO A 6 30.81 12.69 33.64
CA PRO A 6 31.19 11.38 34.17
C PRO A 6 32.64 11.35 34.63
N TYR A 7 33.00 12.05 35.71
CA TYR A 7 34.36 11.97 36.26
C TYR A 7 34.67 10.56 36.78
N GLY A 8 35.90 10.11 36.55
CA GLY A 8 36.33 8.79 36.98
C GLY A 8 36.75 8.69 38.44
N PHE A 9 37.03 9.83 39.08
CA PHE A 9 37.57 9.93 40.43
C PHE A 9 38.78 9.01 40.64
N ALA A 10 38.81 8.20 41.71
CA ALA A 10 39.86 7.21 41.96
C ALA A 10 39.60 5.84 41.30
N ALA A 11 38.44 5.66 40.67
CA ALA A 11 38.03 4.39 40.08
C ALA A 11 38.67 4.14 38.71
N ASP A 12 38.72 2.87 38.31
CA ASP A 12 39.14 2.49 36.96
C ASP A 12 38.07 2.87 35.92
N ALA A 13 38.49 3.26 34.71
CA ALA A 13 37.56 3.56 33.61
C ALA A 13 36.70 2.35 33.22
N GLN A 14 37.18 1.12 33.46
CA GLN A 14 36.47 -0.12 33.19
C GLN A 14 35.63 -0.63 34.37
N ALA A 15 35.61 0.07 35.50
CA ALA A 15 34.76 -0.33 36.62
C ALA A 15 33.28 -0.37 36.20
N LEU A 16 32.60 -1.50 36.40
CA LEU A 16 31.22 -1.73 35.93
C LEU A 16 30.13 -1.37 36.94
N ARG A 17 30.50 -0.78 38.09
CA ARG A 17 29.55 -0.47 39.17
C ARG A 17 28.68 0.73 38.78
N VAL A 18 27.39 0.49 38.53
CA VAL A 18 26.39 1.50 38.14
C VAL A 18 25.39 1.69 39.29
N GLU A 19 25.59 2.71 40.13
CA GLU A 19 24.69 3.06 41.24
C GLU A 19 24.82 4.54 41.61
N ALA A 20 23.77 5.12 42.22
CA ALA A 20 23.69 6.56 42.45
C ALA A 20 24.80 7.11 43.38
N GLY A 21 25.27 6.28 44.34
CA GLY A 21 26.31 6.63 45.30
C GLY A 21 27.75 6.40 44.82
N ALA A 22 27.96 5.84 43.63
CA ALA A 22 29.29 5.56 43.12
C ALA A 22 29.91 6.80 42.45
N PHE A 23 31.13 7.14 42.84
CA PHE A 23 31.93 8.18 42.19
C PHE A 23 32.84 7.53 41.14
N ASN A 24 32.30 7.26 39.95
CA ASN A 24 33.04 6.63 38.85
C ASN A 24 32.48 7.03 37.47
N PHE A 25 33.21 6.63 36.42
CA PHE A 25 32.87 6.87 35.03
C PHE A 25 31.54 6.22 34.60
N SER A 26 31.24 5.01 35.11
CA SER A 26 30.02 4.25 34.77
C SER A 26 28.73 4.85 35.28
N ARG A 27 28.77 5.78 36.23
CA ARG A 27 27.58 6.52 36.67
C ARG A 27 26.87 7.24 35.52
N PHE A 28 27.57 7.51 34.41
CA PHE A 28 26.98 8.08 33.19
C PHE A 28 25.80 7.26 32.65
N ILE A 29 25.83 5.94 32.85
CA ILE A 29 24.77 5.01 32.41
C ILE A 29 23.45 5.31 33.11
N LEU A 30 23.45 5.73 34.37
CA LEU A 30 22.21 6.09 35.08
C LEU A 30 21.48 7.26 34.41
N LEU A 31 22.23 8.24 33.91
CA LEU A 31 21.64 9.36 33.18
C LEU A 31 21.02 8.90 31.86
N ARG A 32 21.63 7.90 31.20
CA ARG A 32 21.06 7.25 30.03
C ARG A 32 19.77 6.49 30.36
N GLU A 33 19.74 5.73 31.45
CA GLU A 33 18.55 4.98 31.89
C GLU A 33 17.38 5.93 32.20
N GLU A 34 17.64 7.07 32.84
CA GLU A 34 16.61 8.09 33.08
C GLU A 34 16.09 8.73 31.78
N MET A 35 16.98 8.98 30.81
CA MET A 35 16.55 9.43 29.48
C MET A 35 15.65 8.39 28.79
N GLU A 36 15.95 7.10 28.91
CA GLU A 36 15.11 6.04 28.35
C GLU A 36 13.75 5.97 29.01
N ARG A 37 13.69 6.06 30.35
CA ARG A 37 12.43 6.14 31.11
C ARG A 37 11.57 7.34 30.70
N ALA A 38 12.19 8.48 30.40
CA ALA A 38 11.51 9.68 29.95
C ALA A 38 11.10 9.66 28.45
N GLY A 39 11.36 8.57 27.72
CA GLY A 39 11.07 8.48 26.27
C GLY A 39 12.08 9.20 25.37
N ASP A 40 13.19 9.65 25.93
CA ASP A 40 14.25 10.44 25.29
C ASP A 40 15.42 9.59 24.77
N GLY A 41 15.27 8.25 24.72
CA GLY A 41 16.31 7.31 24.30
C GLY A 41 16.88 7.51 22.88
N ARG A 42 16.24 8.33 22.04
CA ARG A 42 16.74 8.71 20.71
C ARG A 42 17.72 9.89 20.71
N LYS A 43 17.83 10.64 21.82
CA LYS A 43 18.76 11.77 21.95
C LYS A 43 20.13 11.23 22.37
N GLN A 44 21.19 11.79 21.79
CA GLN A 44 22.55 11.56 22.28
C GLN A 44 22.76 12.18 23.66
N LEU A 45 23.59 11.53 24.46
CA LEU A 45 24.06 12.03 25.75
C LEU A 45 25.55 12.37 25.64
N TRP A 46 25.91 13.63 25.90
CA TRP A 46 27.30 14.10 25.79
C TRP A 46 27.98 14.09 27.16
N ALA A 47 29.25 13.69 27.19
CA ALA A 47 30.10 13.91 28.36
C ALA A 47 30.72 15.30 28.21
N GLY A 48 30.07 16.30 28.79
CA GLY A 48 30.43 17.70 28.59
C GLY A 48 31.82 18.06 29.14
N ASN A 49 32.23 17.38 30.21
CA ASN A 49 33.56 17.45 30.77
C ASN A 49 33.80 16.25 31.72
N PHE A 50 34.94 15.58 31.59
CA PHE A 50 35.31 14.45 32.44
C PHE A 50 36.84 14.24 32.50
N GLY A 51 37.28 13.37 33.40
CA GLY A 51 38.68 12.96 33.49
C GLY A 51 39.03 12.33 34.83
N TRP A 52 40.33 12.10 35.02
CA TRP A 52 40.93 11.65 36.27
C TRP A 52 41.88 12.72 36.78
N TYR A 53 41.86 12.97 38.09
CA TYR A 53 42.64 14.03 38.69
C TYR A 53 44.04 13.53 39.09
N VAL A 54 45.08 14.24 38.69
CA VAL A 54 46.46 14.05 39.14
C VAL A 54 46.85 15.25 39.98
N GLN A 55 47.46 15.01 41.14
CA GLN A 55 47.93 16.11 41.98
C GLN A 55 49.08 16.87 41.28
N PRO A 56 48.93 18.17 40.96
CA PRO A 56 50.00 18.95 40.33
C PRO A 56 51.21 19.11 41.26
N VAL A 57 52.42 19.03 40.70
CA VAL A 57 53.67 19.23 41.45
C VAL A 57 53.74 20.69 41.91
N GLY A 58 53.77 20.92 43.23
CA GLY A 58 53.80 22.26 43.82
C GLY A 58 52.48 23.03 43.78
N GLY A 59 51.38 22.39 43.37
CA GLY A 59 50.03 22.98 43.35
C GLY A 59 49.18 22.65 44.57
N ALA A 60 48.10 23.41 44.77
CA ALA A 60 47.14 23.16 45.84
C ALA A 60 46.62 21.72 45.82
N ALA A 61 46.66 21.04 46.97
CA ALA A 61 46.13 19.69 47.13
C ALA A 61 44.61 19.67 47.09
N SER A 62 44.01 18.88 46.19
CA SER A 62 42.56 18.65 46.16
C SER A 62 42.25 17.17 46.38
N ASN A 63 41.57 16.89 47.49
CA ASN A 63 41.10 15.54 47.81
C ASN A 63 39.67 15.26 47.30
N GLU A 64 39.02 16.25 46.69
CA GLU A 64 37.60 16.17 46.26
C GLU A 64 37.39 15.21 45.09
N TRP A 65 38.40 15.07 44.23
CA TRP A 65 38.33 14.28 43.01
C TRP A 65 38.98 12.90 43.12
N GLY A 66 39.68 12.60 44.22
CA GLY A 66 40.47 11.37 44.37
C GLY A 66 41.68 11.34 43.43
N ALA A 67 42.84 11.76 43.92
CA ALA A 67 44.06 11.82 43.11
C ALA A 67 44.56 10.44 42.67
N VAL A 68 44.94 10.33 41.40
CA VAL A 68 45.60 9.16 40.81
C VAL A 68 46.99 9.52 40.30
N SER A 69 47.81 8.51 39.99
CA SER A 69 49.09 8.73 39.32
C SER A 69 48.89 9.21 37.87
N ALA A 70 49.84 9.95 37.32
CA ALA A 70 49.81 10.39 35.92
C ALA A 70 49.68 9.21 34.93
N ALA A 71 50.34 8.08 35.22
CA ALA A 71 50.21 6.86 34.42
C ALA A 71 48.76 6.32 34.44
N ARG A 72 48.09 6.36 35.60
CA ARG A 72 46.71 5.90 35.74
C ARG A 72 45.72 6.86 35.08
N GLN A 73 45.95 8.17 35.18
CA GLN A 73 45.16 9.16 34.43
C GLN A 73 45.24 8.91 32.92
N ALA A 74 46.44 8.68 32.40
CA ALA A 74 46.65 8.39 30.98
C ALA A 74 45.92 7.11 30.55
N ALA A 75 46.12 6.01 31.29
CA ALA A 75 45.51 4.71 31.00
C ALA A 75 43.98 4.77 31.06
N ASN A 76 43.42 5.37 32.12
CA ASN A 76 41.98 5.49 32.29
C ASN A 76 41.35 6.42 31.24
N SER A 77 41.98 7.55 30.91
CA SER A 77 41.44 8.46 29.90
C SER A 77 41.35 7.78 28.53
N ALA A 78 42.38 7.04 28.13
CA ALA A 78 42.35 6.24 26.91
C ALA A 78 41.30 5.12 26.95
N ALA A 79 41.26 4.36 28.05
CA ALA A 79 40.29 3.27 28.24
C ALA A 79 38.84 3.76 28.24
N ALA A 80 38.57 4.97 28.75
CA ALA A 80 37.24 5.58 28.74
C ALA A 80 36.70 5.78 27.33
N PHE A 81 37.52 6.31 26.41
CA PHE A 81 37.14 6.47 25.01
C PHE A 81 36.97 5.12 24.29
N ALA A 82 37.90 4.18 24.53
CA ALA A 82 37.81 2.83 23.96
C ALA A 82 36.52 2.13 24.41
N ARG A 83 36.21 2.21 25.70
CA ARG A 83 35.00 1.64 26.29
C ARG A 83 33.73 2.31 25.76
N ALA A 84 33.67 3.64 25.72
CA ALA A 84 32.50 4.35 25.19
C ALA A 84 32.21 3.99 23.73
N ARG A 85 33.25 3.82 22.89
CA ARG A 85 33.10 3.33 21.51
C ARG A 85 32.51 1.92 21.43
N GLN A 86 32.89 1.03 22.36
CA GLN A 86 32.44 -0.36 22.36
C GLN A 86 31.06 -0.55 22.99
N GLU A 87 30.79 0.14 24.11
CA GLU A 87 29.64 -0.12 24.95
C GLU A 87 28.53 0.92 24.81
N TRP A 88 28.84 2.16 24.41
CA TRP A 88 27.93 3.30 24.52
C TRP A 88 27.61 3.93 23.16
N PRO A 89 26.90 3.23 22.25
CA PRO A 89 26.50 3.78 20.94
C PRO A 89 25.54 4.98 21.05
N TRP A 90 25.04 5.26 22.26
CA TRP A 90 24.20 6.42 22.60
C TRP A 90 25.00 7.65 23.03
N ALA A 91 26.30 7.51 23.33
CA ALA A 91 27.15 8.62 23.70
C ALA A 91 27.48 9.48 22.48
N GLY A 92 27.40 10.80 22.64
CA GLY A 92 27.80 11.76 21.60
C GLY A 92 29.22 12.25 21.83
N VAL A 93 29.39 13.58 21.91
CA VAL A 93 30.70 14.19 22.18
C VAL A 93 31.14 13.87 23.61
N MET A 94 32.41 13.51 23.77
CA MET A 94 33.08 13.36 25.05
C MET A 94 34.27 14.30 25.13
N ALA A 95 34.17 15.32 25.98
CA ALA A 95 35.21 16.32 26.16
C ALA A 95 35.99 16.05 27.45
N LEU A 96 37.31 15.87 27.35
CA LEU A 96 38.16 15.86 28.52
C LEU A 96 38.22 17.26 29.14
N GLU A 97 38.32 17.30 30.46
CA GLU A 97 38.15 18.50 31.28
C GLU A 97 39.04 19.68 30.85
N ASN A 98 40.35 19.49 30.63
CA ASN A 98 41.23 20.57 30.16
C ASN A 98 42.38 20.08 29.26
N TRP A 99 42.62 20.80 28.15
CA TRP A 99 43.81 20.62 27.33
C TRP A 99 45.04 21.24 28.00
N GLN A 100 45.00 22.54 28.25
CA GLN A 100 46.00 23.31 29.00
C GLN A 100 45.30 24.51 29.66
N PRO A 101 45.19 24.58 31.01
CA PRO A 101 44.57 25.70 31.69
C PRO A 101 45.35 27.02 31.50
N ALA A 102 44.65 28.16 31.54
CA ALA A 102 45.27 29.49 31.41
C ALA A 102 45.78 30.08 32.74
N GLY A 103 45.33 29.54 33.89
CA GLY A 103 45.71 30.02 35.23
C GLY A 103 47.08 29.50 35.70
N PRO A 104 47.63 30.03 36.81
CA PRO A 104 48.91 29.56 37.35
C PRO A 104 48.83 28.10 37.81
N SER A 105 49.84 27.29 37.49
CA SER A 105 49.88 25.86 37.84
C SER A 105 49.85 25.57 39.36
N GLY A 106 50.29 26.53 40.17
CA GLY A 106 50.32 26.41 41.62
C GLY A 106 48.95 26.58 42.31
N SER A 107 47.98 27.26 41.69
CA SER A 107 46.74 27.66 42.35
C SER A 107 45.45 27.24 41.64
N ASP A 108 45.51 26.90 40.34
CA ASP A 108 44.33 26.46 39.60
C ASP A 108 44.21 24.92 39.61
N PRO A 109 43.21 24.33 40.30
CA PRO A 109 43.06 22.88 40.41
C PRO A 109 42.78 22.21 39.06
N ARG A 110 42.37 22.94 38.02
CA ARG A 110 42.18 22.39 36.66
C ARG A 110 43.45 21.81 36.06
N TRP A 111 44.62 22.24 36.54
CA TRP A 111 45.90 21.63 36.15
C TRP A 111 45.99 20.14 36.48
N GLY A 112 45.23 19.66 37.46
CA GLY A 112 45.18 18.23 37.76
C GLY A 112 44.47 17.39 36.69
N PHE A 113 43.72 18.00 35.78
CA PHE A 113 43.10 17.33 34.63
C PHE A 113 43.76 17.67 33.29
N ALA A 114 44.83 18.48 33.31
CA ALA A 114 45.46 19.00 32.10
C ALA A 114 46.17 17.89 31.32
N LEU A 115 46.04 17.94 30.00
CA LEU A 115 46.75 17.04 29.08
C LEU A 115 48.13 17.58 28.68
N ARG A 116 48.38 18.88 28.81
CA ARG A 116 49.70 19.50 28.63
C ARG A 116 50.18 20.14 29.92
N ALA A 117 51.49 20.11 30.14
CA ALA A 117 52.14 20.79 31.25
C ALA A 117 52.23 22.31 31.03
N ALA A 118 52.63 23.05 32.07
CA ALA A 118 52.71 24.51 32.04
C ALA A 118 53.75 25.04 31.03
N ASP A 119 54.78 24.25 30.74
CA ASP A 119 55.81 24.53 29.72
C ASP A 119 55.36 24.19 28.29
N GLY A 120 54.14 23.65 28.11
CA GLY A 120 53.63 23.21 26.82
C GLY A 120 54.10 21.82 26.39
N SER A 121 54.78 21.05 27.24
CA SER A 121 55.06 19.65 26.92
C SER A 121 53.78 18.80 27.01
N ASP A 122 53.68 17.81 26.12
CA ASP A 122 52.56 16.86 26.11
C ASP A 122 52.71 15.83 27.24
N SER A 123 51.62 15.54 27.95
CA SER A 123 51.63 14.49 28.98
C SER A 123 51.63 13.09 28.38
N ALA A 124 51.94 12.08 29.19
CA ALA A 124 51.74 10.67 28.83
C ALA A 124 50.27 10.36 28.43
N GLY A 125 49.30 11.15 28.90
CA GLY A 125 47.90 11.07 28.50
C GLY A 125 47.68 11.42 27.03
N VAL A 126 48.40 12.41 26.49
CA VAL A 126 48.30 12.79 25.08
C VAL A 126 48.80 11.66 24.19
N ALA A 127 49.96 11.07 24.49
CA ALA A 127 50.49 9.95 23.73
C ALA A 127 49.57 8.71 23.77
N ALA A 128 49.00 8.41 24.94
CA ALA A 128 48.02 7.32 25.09
C ALA A 128 46.74 7.58 24.28
N LEU A 129 46.20 8.80 24.35
CA LEU A 129 45.01 9.20 23.59
C LEU A 129 45.28 9.22 22.09
N GLN A 130 46.42 9.72 21.63
CA GLN A 130 46.81 9.67 20.22
C GLN A 130 46.80 8.23 19.71
N LYS A 131 47.40 7.30 20.46
CA LYS A 131 47.41 5.88 20.11
C LYS A 131 46.01 5.25 20.08
N THR A 132 45.13 5.61 21.01
CA THR A 132 43.77 5.03 21.12
C THR A 132 42.75 5.68 20.18
N LEU A 133 42.91 6.96 19.90
CA LEU A 133 42.00 7.74 19.06
C LEU A 133 42.40 7.74 17.58
N ALA A 134 43.67 7.50 17.25
CA ALA A 134 44.10 7.28 15.89
C ALA A 134 43.39 6.06 15.31
N THR A 135 42.53 6.28 14.34
CA THR A 135 41.88 5.22 13.57
C THR A 135 42.08 5.49 12.09
N ASP A 136 42.43 4.46 11.34
CA ASP A 136 42.59 4.53 9.88
C ASP A 136 41.24 4.34 9.16
N ALA A 137 40.15 4.26 9.93
CA ALA A 137 38.80 4.00 9.49
C ALA A 137 37.78 4.69 10.42
N ALA A 138 36.65 5.10 9.86
CA ALA A 138 35.55 5.70 10.61
C ALA A 138 34.93 4.67 11.59
N PRO A 139 34.91 4.94 12.91
CA PRO A 139 34.26 4.06 13.86
C PRO A 139 32.72 4.16 13.76
N PRO A 140 31.97 3.24 14.40
CA PRO A 140 30.52 3.31 14.52
C PRO A 140 30.07 4.68 15.06
N GLY A 141 29.06 5.26 14.43
CA GLY A 141 28.58 6.62 14.69
C GLY A 141 28.31 7.41 13.41
N GLU A 142 27.84 8.64 13.57
CA GLU A 142 27.67 9.58 12.46
C GLU A 142 28.97 10.32 12.18
N GLN A 143 29.36 10.35 10.91
CA GLN A 143 30.48 11.12 10.40
C GLN A 143 29.96 12.27 9.52
N VAL A 144 30.56 13.46 9.66
CA VAL A 144 30.34 14.57 8.73
C VAL A 144 30.88 14.22 7.34
N ALA A 145 30.34 14.84 6.29
CA ALA A 145 30.78 14.58 4.92
C ALA A 145 32.29 14.77 4.74
N VAL A 146 32.84 15.88 5.26
CA VAL A 146 34.27 16.18 5.23
C VAL A 146 34.92 15.64 6.49
N SER A 147 35.57 14.49 6.39
CA SER A 147 36.28 13.84 7.50
C SER A 147 37.62 13.27 7.01
N SER A 148 38.51 12.92 7.94
CA SER A 148 39.76 12.22 7.65
C SER A 148 39.56 10.83 7.03
N PHE A 149 38.32 10.31 7.05
CA PHE A 149 37.97 9.01 6.51
C PHE A 149 37.43 9.07 5.08
N ALA A 150 37.24 10.27 4.51
CA ALA A 150 36.64 10.51 3.21
C ALA A 150 37.63 11.18 2.24
N THR A 151 37.98 10.49 1.15
CA THR A 151 38.85 11.01 0.09
C THR A 151 38.02 11.34 -1.14
N TYR A 152 37.94 12.64 -1.46
CA TYR A 152 37.14 13.14 -2.58
C TYR A 152 38.01 13.32 -3.84
N THR A 153 37.52 12.81 -4.97
CA THR A 153 38.12 13.00 -6.30
C THR A 153 37.16 13.79 -7.20
N GLY A 154 37.67 14.83 -7.86
CA GLY A 154 36.89 15.76 -8.68
C GLY A 154 36.70 17.13 -8.02
N ALA A 155 36.01 18.05 -8.70
CA ALA A 155 35.86 19.44 -8.28
C ALA A 155 34.75 19.67 -7.23
N TRP A 156 34.76 18.90 -6.14
CA TRP A 156 33.75 18.98 -5.07
C TRP A 156 33.76 20.35 -4.36
N LYS A 157 32.57 20.80 -3.95
CA LYS A 157 32.41 21.97 -3.06
C LYS A 157 32.02 21.50 -1.65
N PHE A 158 32.48 22.22 -0.63
CA PHE A 158 32.25 21.87 0.78
C PHE A 158 31.69 23.04 1.56
N SER A 159 30.79 22.76 2.50
CA SER A 159 30.29 23.73 3.48
C SER A 159 29.81 23.03 4.75
N ALA A 160 29.29 23.79 5.72
CA ALA A 160 28.61 23.23 6.89
C ALA A 160 27.42 22.32 6.53
N LEU A 161 26.89 22.44 5.30
CA LEU A 161 25.81 21.59 4.80
C LEU A 161 26.29 20.22 4.32
N GLY A 162 27.59 20.01 4.11
CA GLY A 162 28.18 18.77 3.61
C GLY A 162 28.97 18.96 2.32
N ALA A 163 29.00 17.92 1.48
CA ALA A 163 29.68 17.90 0.20
C ALA A 163 28.69 18.01 -0.97
N ASP A 164 29.01 18.87 -1.93
CA ASP A 164 28.21 19.13 -3.12
C ASP A 164 28.90 18.66 -4.40
N ILE A 165 28.11 18.03 -5.26
CA ILE A 165 28.58 17.33 -6.46
C ILE A 165 28.90 18.39 -7.54
N PRO A 166 30.05 18.31 -8.25
CA PRO A 166 30.34 19.26 -9.33
C PRO A 166 29.37 19.12 -10.50
N ALA A 167 29.13 20.24 -11.20
CA ALA A 167 28.27 20.27 -12.38
C ALA A 167 28.89 19.59 -13.61
N GLN A 168 30.23 19.48 -13.66
CA GLN A 168 30.99 18.89 -14.75
C GLN A 168 32.11 17.99 -14.23
N GLY A 169 32.47 16.98 -15.02
CA GLY A 169 33.51 16.00 -14.68
C GLY A 169 32.98 14.84 -13.83
N LEU A 170 33.82 13.82 -13.68
CA LEU A 170 33.55 12.69 -12.78
C LEU A 170 33.78 13.13 -11.33
N ALA A 171 32.91 12.66 -10.44
CA ALA A 171 32.98 12.96 -9.02
C ALA A 171 32.82 11.67 -8.22
N SER A 172 33.81 11.36 -7.39
CA SER A 172 33.75 10.20 -6.50
C SER A 172 34.27 10.51 -5.11
N VAL A 173 33.82 9.73 -4.14
CA VAL A 173 34.34 9.74 -2.77
C VAL A 173 34.62 8.30 -2.33
N GLU A 174 35.79 8.08 -1.77
CA GLU A 174 36.14 6.85 -1.05
C GLU A 174 36.00 7.11 0.44
N PHE A 175 35.27 6.25 1.14
CA PHE A 175 35.02 6.35 2.58
C PHE A 175 35.45 5.07 3.27
N ILE A 176 36.39 5.19 4.20
CA ILE A 176 36.96 4.04 4.93
C ILE A 176 36.28 3.95 6.30
N PHE A 177 35.71 2.80 6.63
CA PHE A 177 34.97 2.61 7.89
C PHE A 177 35.25 1.26 8.54
N ASP A 178 34.97 1.17 9.83
CA ASP A 178 35.04 -0.05 10.64
C ASP A 178 33.67 -0.34 11.26
N GLY A 179 33.01 -1.39 10.78
CA GLY A 179 31.65 -1.75 11.21
C GLY A 179 30.92 -2.67 10.23
N THR A 180 29.77 -3.18 10.65
CA THR A 180 28.99 -4.19 9.90
C THR A 180 27.90 -3.60 9.02
N GLU A 181 27.57 -2.30 9.16
CA GLU A 181 26.66 -1.58 8.28
C GLU A 181 27.16 -0.16 7.94
N LEU A 182 26.83 0.30 6.74
CA LEU A 182 27.11 1.66 6.27
C LEU A 182 25.85 2.31 5.68
N ALA A 183 25.58 3.54 6.07
CA ALA A 183 24.54 4.38 5.48
C ALA A 183 25.08 5.75 5.03
N LEU A 184 24.51 6.25 3.94
CA LEU A 184 24.71 7.59 3.43
C LEU A 184 23.65 8.52 4.02
N ARG A 185 24.06 9.63 4.64
CA ARG A 185 23.16 10.72 4.99
C ARG A 185 22.97 11.59 3.76
N ALA A 186 21.91 11.33 3.01
CA ALA A 186 21.64 11.99 1.75
C ALA A 186 20.61 13.12 1.92
N ARG A 187 20.90 14.30 1.36
CA ARG A 187 19.90 15.36 1.19
C ARG A 187 19.13 15.10 -0.09
N ARG A 188 17.83 14.86 0.03
CA ARG A 188 16.94 14.45 -1.07
C ARG A 188 15.84 15.48 -1.24
N ALA A 189 15.48 15.78 -2.48
CA ALA A 189 14.41 16.74 -2.79
C ALA A 189 13.85 16.47 -4.20
N ASN A 190 13.13 17.44 -4.78
CA ASN A 190 12.62 17.36 -6.15
C ASN A 190 13.72 17.62 -7.20
N TYR A 191 14.72 16.74 -7.27
CA TYR A 191 15.76 16.79 -8.28
C TYR A 191 16.21 15.37 -8.67
N ARG A 192 16.67 15.22 -9.91
CA ARG A 192 17.22 13.95 -10.42
C ARG A 192 18.73 13.90 -10.24
N ALA A 193 19.18 12.98 -9.41
CA ALA A 193 20.57 12.57 -9.29
C ALA A 193 20.68 11.15 -8.71
N TYR A 194 21.82 10.52 -8.97
CA TYR A 194 22.12 9.17 -8.51
C TYR A 194 23.51 9.12 -7.89
N ILE A 195 23.70 8.22 -6.93
CA ILE A 195 25.03 7.86 -6.41
C ILE A 195 25.18 6.35 -6.57
N TYR A 196 26.15 5.93 -7.37
CA TYR A 196 26.51 4.52 -7.48
C TYR A 196 27.44 4.15 -6.33
N ALA A 197 27.19 3.03 -5.66
CA ALA A 197 27.89 2.65 -4.45
C ALA A 197 28.45 1.22 -4.53
N GLU A 198 29.71 1.09 -4.16
CA GLU A 198 30.41 -0.17 -3.98
C GLU A 198 30.99 -0.23 -2.58
N VAL A 199 31.06 -1.42 -1.98
CA VAL A 199 31.78 -1.69 -0.73
C VAL A 199 32.73 -2.85 -1.02
N ASP A 200 34.02 -2.65 -0.77
CA ASP A 200 35.10 -3.60 -1.04
C ASP A 200 35.13 -4.09 -2.51
N GLY A 201 34.83 -3.18 -3.44
CA GLY A 201 34.84 -3.46 -4.88
C GLY A 201 33.65 -4.27 -5.39
N VAL A 202 32.64 -4.54 -4.55
CA VAL A 202 31.37 -5.16 -4.97
C VAL A 202 30.20 -4.19 -4.82
N PRO A 203 29.15 -4.28 -5.66
CA PRO A 203 27.95 -3.45 -5.54
C PRO A 203 27.35 -3.51 -4.13
N ALA A 204 27.04 -2.35 -3.55
CA ALA A 204 26.57 -2.26 -2.18
C ALA A 204 25.26 -3.07 -1.97
N ASN A 205 25.28 -4.00 -1.02
CA ASN A 205 24.31 -5.09 -0.95
C ASN A 205 22.91 -4.70 -0.43
N ALA A 206 22.72 -3.47 0.06
CA ALA A 206 21.43 -2.98 0.55
C ALA A 206 20.66 -2.10 -0.46
N LEU A 207 21.22 -1.90 -1.65
CA LEU A 207 20.69 -1.03 -2.69
C LEU A 207 20.15 -1.82 -3.89
N PRO A 208 19.19 -1.26 -4.64
CA PRO A 208 18.82 -1.77 -5.94
C PRO A 208 20.01 -1.74 -6.91
N VAL A 209 20.06 -2.74 -7.79
CA VAL A 209 21.12 -2.90 -8.79
C VAL A 209 20.53 -2.60 -10.17
N ALA A 210 21.18 -1.72 -10.92
CA ALA A 210 20.79 -1.37 -12.28
C ALA A 210 21.13 -2.51 -13.27
N ALA A 211 20.63 -2.41 -14.50
CA ALA A 211 20.82 -3.44 -15.52
C ALA A 211 22.30 -3.65 -15.91
N ASP A 212 23.15 -2.66 -15.66
CA ASP A 212 24.61 -2.68 -15.88
C ASP A 212 25.39 -3.25 -14.69
N GLY A 213 24.71 -3.73 -13.63
CA GLY A 213 25.32 -4.33 -12.46
C GLY A 213 25.71 -3.36 -11.35
N ARG A 214 25.53 -2.04 -11.53
CA ARG A 214 25.89 -1.05 -10.50
C ARG A 214 24.76 -0.86 -9.49
N ALA A 215 25.10 -0.90 -8.20
CA ALA A 215 24.19 -0.54 -7.12
C ALA A 215 24.04 0.98 -7.04
N TYR A 216 22.81 1.49 -6.87
CA TYR A 216 22.56 2.93 -6.94
C TYR A 216 21.62 3.44 -5.83
N VAL A 217 21.85 4.68 -5.44
CA VAL A 217 20.99 5.50 -4.57
C VAL A 217 20.24 6.51 -5.43
N VAL A 218 18.92 6.62 -5.23
CA VAL A 218 18.10 7.65 -5.85
C VAL A 218 18.01 8.87 -4.91
N LEU A 219 18.43 10.04 -5.40
CA LEU A 219 18.40 11.27 -4.61
C LEU A 219 17.09 12.07 -4.72
N THR A 220 16.22 11.71 -5.67
CA THR A 220 14.85 12.23 -5.72
C THR A 220 14.09 11.83 -4.47
N ALA A 221 13.52 12.77 -3.72
CA ALA A 221 12.68 12.46 -2.56
C ALA A 221 11.39 11.72 -2.97
N PRO A 222 10.91 10.73 -2.19
CA PRO A 222 9.68 9.98 -2.53
C PRO A 222 8.46 10.88 -2.70
N ASP A 223 8.31 11.87 -1.82
CA ASP A 223 7.24 12.86 -1.75
C ASP A 223 7.61 14.20 -2.42
N LEU A 224 8.78 14.26 -3.07
CA LEU A 224 9.37 15.46 -3.68
C LEU A 224 9.71 16.59 -2.69
N GLN A 225 9.61 16.36 -1.38
CA GLN A 225 9.93 17.38 -0.38
C GLN A 225 11.42 17.31 0.04
N PRO A 226 12.07 18.46 0.30
CA PRO A 226 13.43 18.49 0.83
C PRO A 226 13.54 17.79 2.18
N GLN A 227 14.44 16.82 2.30
CA GLN A 227 14.68 16.06 3.52
C GLN A 227 16.11 15.49 3.56
N VAL A 228 16.67 15.37 4.77
CA VAL A 228 17.93 14.63 4.98
C VAL A 228 17.58 13.27 5.56
N THR A 229 17.89 12.21 4.82
CA THR A 229 17.54 10.84 5.21
C THR A 229 18.78 9.94 5.17
N GLN A 230 18.83 8.95 6.07
CA GLN A 230 19.84 7.91 6.04
C GLN A 230 19.40 6.84 5.03
N VAL A 231 20.18 6.68 3.96
CA VAL A 231 20.03 5.62 2.97
C VAL A 231 21.08 4.56 3.25
N THR A 232 20.65 3.38 3.71
CA THR A 232 21.59 2.29 3.94
C THR A 232 22.21 1.82 2.62
N LEU A 233 23.53 1.82 2.56
CA LEU A 233 24.32 1.36 1.43
C LEU A 233 24.62 -0.15 1.56
N ALA A 234 25.07 -0.58 2.74
CA ALA A 234 25.43 -1.96 3.01
C ALA A 234 25.03 -2.41 4.42
N ARG A 235 24.70 -3.70 4.56
CA ARG A 235 24.39 -4.34 5.87
C ARG A 235 24.95 -5.75 5.94
N GLY A 236 25.20 -6.23 7.15
CA GLY A 236 25.68 -7.60 7.37
C GLY A 236 27.05 -7.86 6.75
N LEU A 237 27.90 -6.83 6.76
CA LEU A 237 29.31 -6.96 6.42
C LEU A 237 30.03 -7.74 7.53
N ALA A 238 31.24 -8.22 7.23
CA ALA A 238 32.12 -8.76 8.27
C ALA A 238 32.43 -7.67 9.31
N SER A 239 32.78 -8.05 10.54
CA SER A 239 33.31 -7.06 11.48
C SER A 239 34.73 -6.67 11.04
N GLY A 240 35.04 -5.38 11.06
CA GLY A 240 36.33 -4.83 10.68
C GLY A 240 36.27 -3.74 9.61
N ARG A 241 37.44 -3.47 9.03
CA ARG A 241 37.67 -2.36 8.08
C ARG A 241 37.14 -2.67 6.69
N HIS A 242 36.43 -1.71 6.12
CA HIS A 242 35.83 -1.72 4.79
C HIS A 242 36.11 -0.42 4.03
N VAL A 243 36.05 -0.48 2.70
CA VAL A 243 36.17 0.69 1.82
C VAL A 243 34.92 0.83 0.97
N ALA A 244 34.21 1.93 1.15
CA ALA A 244 33.07 2.29 0.30
C ALA A 244 33.49 3.28 -0.77
N ARG A 245 33.18 2.99 -2.04
CA ARG A 245 33.40 3.90 -3.16
C ARG A 245 32.05 4.38 -3.70
N LEU A 246 31.86 5.69 -3.68
CA LEU A 246 30.66 6.34 -4.20
C LEU A 246 31.00 7.15 -5.45
N VAL A 247 30.26 6.95 -6.53
CA VAL A 247 30.39 7.71 -7.77
C VAL A 247 29.09 8.48 -8.01
N ALA A 248 29.18 9.79 -8.06
CA ALA A 248 28.03 10.67 -8.20
C ALA A 248 27.69 10.95 -9.66
N GLU A 249 26.39 11.01 -9.96
CA GLU A 249 25.84 11.40 -11.26
C GLU A 249 24.77 12.48 -11.05
N ARG A 250 25.07 13.71 -11.49
CA ARG A 250 24.26 14.94 -11.27
C ARG A 250 24.13 15.32 -9.79
N GLY A 251 23.25 16.27 -9.46
CA GLY A 251 22.98 16.68 -8.07
C GLY A 251 23.83 17.85 -7.57
N TRP A 252 24.35 18.67 -8.49
CA TRP A 252 25.04 19.92 -8.15
C TRP A 252 24.10 20.96 -7.55
N ASP A 253 24.67 21.82 -6.70
CA ASP A 253 23.98 22.83 -5.90
C ASP A 253 22.87 22.27 -4.99
N GLN A 254 22.94 20.96 -4.67
CA GLN A 254 21.98 20.29 -3.77
C GLN A 254 22.58 19.92 -2.42
N TRP A 255 23.92 19.95 -2.28
CA TRP A 255 24.64 19.46 -1.11
C TRP A 255 24.21 18.03 -0.75
N ALA A 256 24.24 17.16 -1.77
CA ALA A 256 23.61 15.85 -1.76
C ALA A 256 24.14 14.93 -0.63
N ILE A 257 25.41 15.07 -0.24
CA ILE A 257 26.04 14.26 0.81
C ILE A 257 26.16 15.10 2.09
N ALA A 258 25.28 14.84 3.07
CA ALA A 258 25.36 15.47 4.39
C ALA A 258 26.37 14.76 5.31
N GLY A 259 26.66 13.48 5.06
CA GLY A 259 27.61 12.70 5.83
C GLY A 259 27.40 11.19 5.69
N PHE A 260 28.01 10.43 6.59
CA PHE A 260 27.97 8.98 6.63
C PHE A 260 27.53 8.51 8.02
N ALA A 261 26.98 7.32 8.12
CA ALA A 261 26.68 6.68 9.39
C ALA A 261 27.15 5.22 9.34
N VAL A 262 27.98 4.85 10.31
CA VAL A 262 28.54 3.50 10.46
C VAL A 262 27.87 2.85 11.66
N ALA A 263 27.47 1.59 11.54
CA ALA A 263 26.95 0.84 12.67
C ALA A 263 27.68 -0.49 12.81
N ASP A 264 27.87 -0.92 14.05
CA ASP A 264 28.30 -2.27 14.38
C ASP A 264 27.12 -2.99 15.03
N VAL A 265 26.32 -3.64 14.19
CA VAL A 265 25.16 -4.41 14.62
C VAL A 265 25.61 -5.87 14.81
N PRO A 266 25.44 -6.46 16.00
CA PRO A 266 25.72 -7.88 16.21
C PRO A 266 24.94 -8.72 15.20
N PRO A 267 25.51 -9.80 14.64
CA PRO A 267 24.83 -10.64 13.66
C PRO A 267 23.49 -11.13 14.21
N ALA A 268 22.40 -10.52 13.73
CA ALA A 268 21.07 -10.76 14.26
C ALA A 268 20.57 -12.14 13.81
N HIS A 269 20.82 -13.18 14.60
CA HIS A 269 20.22 -14.50 14.40
C HIS A 269 18.77 -14.61 14.91
N ALA A 270 18.25 -13.62 15.64
CA ALA A 270 17.01 -13.79 16.42
C ALA A 270 15.80 -12.93 15.98
N THR A 271 15.96 -11.73 15.39
CA THR A 271 14.81 -10.80 15.28
C THR A 271 13.92 -11.04 14.05
N ARG A 272 14.48 -11.50 12.92
CA ARG A 272 13.67 -11.85 11.73
C ARG A 272 12.93 -13.17 11.88
N THR A 273 13.50 -14.14 12.60
CA THR A 273 12.88 -15.41 12.97
C THR A 273 11.77 -15.22 13.99
N ILE A 274 11.90 -14.28 14.93
CA ILE A 274 10.82 -13.93 15.87
C ILE A 274 9.68 -13.19 15.15
N ALA A 275 9.94 -12.23 14.25
CA ALA A 275 8.87 -11.55 13.52
C ALA A 275 8.14 -12.50 12.54
N ALA A 276 8.87 -13.34 11.81
CA ALA A 276 8.29 -14.37 10.96
C ALA A 276 7.57 -15.44 11.79
N GLY A 277 8.11 -15.81 12.95
CA GLY A 277 7.49 -16.73 13.91
C GLY A 277 6.24 -16.16 14.56
N VAL A 278 6.20 -14.86 14.88
CA VAL A 278 5.03 -14.15 15.40
C VAL A 278 3.97 -14.01 14.31
N CYS A 279 4.35 -13.70 13.07
CA CYS A 279 3.41 -13.68 11.94
C CYS A 279 2.88 -15.08 11.59
N ALA A 280 3.71 -16.11 11.65
CA ALA A 280 3.29 -17.50 11.46
C ALA A 280 2.42 -17.98 12.63
N ALA A 281 2.75 -17.62 13.87
CA ALA A 281 1.94 -17.90 15.05
C ALA A 281 0.62 -17.13 15.02
N LEU A 282 0.59 -15.87 14.55
CA LEU A 282 -0.63 -15.11 14.30
C LEU A 282 -1.46 -15.73 13.18
N ALA A 283 -0.85 -16.18 12.08
CA ALA A 283 -1.54 -16.87 11.00
C ALA A 283 -2.13 -18.22 11.46
N VAL A 284 -1.39 -18.97 12.29
CA VAL A 284 -1.85 -20.23 12.90
C VAL A 284 -2.90 -19.97 13.99
N LEU A 285 -2.79 -18.88 14.77
CA LEU A 285 -3.80 -18.46 15.76
C LEU A 285 -5.06 -17.93 15.08
N LEU A 286 -4.96 -17.24 13.94
CA LEU A 286 -6.10 -16.78 13.15
C LEU A 286 -6.75 -17.95 12.41
N ALA A 287 -5.97 -18.88 11.86
CA ALA A 287 -6.48 -20.13 11.28
C ALA A 287 -7.08 -21.05 12.36
N GLY A 288 -6.47 -21.06 13.56
CA GLY A 288 -6.93 -21.79 14.75
C GLY A 288 -8.18 -21.16 15.36
N ALA A 289 -8.30 -19.84 15.41
CA ALA A 289 -9.52 -19.13 15.83
C ALA A 289 -10.64 -19.30 14.80
N ALA A 290 -10.32 -19.32 13.51
CA ALA A 290 -11.25 -19.66 12.45
C ALA A 290 -11.69 -21.14 12.52
N GLY A 291 -10.79 -22.06 12.90
CA GLY A 291 -11.09 -23.47 13.13
C GLY A 291 -11.80 -23.77 14.47
N TRP A 292 -11.55 -22.97 15.51
CA TRP A 292 -12.13 -23.14 16.85
C TRP A 292 -13.47 -22.42 17.00
N GLY A 293 -13.71 -21.38 16.19
CA GLY A 293 -15.04 -20.80 15.95
C GLY A 293 -16.02 -21.78 15.26
N VAL A 294 -15.51 -22.86 14.65
CA VAL A 294 -16.31 -23.97 14.11
C VAL A 294 -16.65 -25.01 15.19
N ARG A 295 -16.01 -24.99 16.37
CA ARG A 295 -16.17 -26.05 17.39
C ARG A 295 -16.57 -25.59 18.80
N SER A 296 -16.55 -24.29 19.12
CA SER A 296 -16.93 -23.82 20.46
C SER A 296 -18.34 -23.22 20.52
N SER A 297 -19.23 -24.00 21.13
CA SER A 297 -20.52 -23.59 21.67
C SER A 297 -20.35 -22.70 22.91
N LEU A 298 -19.91 -21.45 22.73
CA LEU A 298 -19.84 -20.49 23.85
C LEU A 298 -21.16 -19.71 23.99
N ARG A 299 -21.74 -19.83 25.19
CA ARG A 299 -23.07 -19.33 25.59
C ARG A 299 -23.08 -17.79 25.64
N PRO A 300 -23.96 -17.10 24.88
CA PRO A 300 -24.04 -15.63 24.80
C PRO A 300 -24.50 -14.89 26.08
N ALA A 301 -24.69 -15.58 27.20
CA ALA A 301 -25.40 -15.05 28.37
C ALA A 301 -24.55 -14.17 29.30
N ALA A 302 -23.22 -14.23 29.20
CA ALA A 302 -22.32 -13.49 30.11
C ALA A 302 -22.01 -12.06 29.60
N PHE A 303 -21.91 -11.88 28.28
CA PHE A 303 -21.58 -10.57 27.67
C PHE A 303 -22.78 -9.63 27.61
N SER A 304 -24.01 -10.17 27.51
CA SER A 304 -25.24 -9.37 27.50
C SER A 304 -25.55 -8.70 28.85
N ARG A 305 -25.12 -9.29 29.97
CA ARG A 305 -25.34 -8.72 31.31
C ARG A 305 -24.40 -7.54 31.62
N ALA A 306 -23.18 -7.55 31.10
CA ALA A 306 -22.25 -6.43 31.26
C ALA A 306 -22.62 -5.23 30.36
N ALA A 307 -23.12 -5.49 29.15
CA ALA A 307 -23.54 -4.44 28.22
C ALA A 307 -24.87 -3.76 28.61
N THR A 308 -25.76 -4.47 29.34
CA THR A 308 -27.03 -3.91 29.82
C THR A 308 -26.84 -2.98 31.01
N GLN A 309 -25.93 -3.28 31.94
CA GLN A 309 -25.67 -2.44 33.12
C GLN A 309 -24.98 -1.10 32.80
N LEU A 310 -24.23 -1.01 31.70
CA LEU A 310 -23.60 0.23 31.23
C LEU A 310 -24.54 1.11 30.38
N GLY A 311 -25.60 0.54 29.81
CA GLY A 311 -26.58 1.25 28.98
C GLY A 311 -27.61 2.06 29.77
N GLU A 312 -27.90 1.70 31.01
CA GLU A 312 -29.03 2.27 31.77
C GLU A 312 -28.82 3.71 32.28
N ARG A 313 -27.59 4.23 32.31
CA ARG A 313 -27.31 5.59 32.84
C ARG A 313 -27.08 6.67 31.80
N ALA A 314 -26.98 6.32 30.51
CA ALA A 314 -26.83 7.28 29.41
C ALA A 314 -28.00 7.28 28.41
N THR A 315 -28.97 6.36 28.57
CA THR A 315 -30.09 6.19 27.64
C THR A 315 -31.27 7.11 27.93
N ALA A 316 -31.59 7.45 29.17
CA ALA A 316 -32.82 8.21 29.48
C ALA A 316 -32.98 9.55 28.71
N PRO A 317 -31.98 10.45 28.62
CA PRO A 317 -32.13 11.71 27.87
C PRO A 317 -32.07 11.48 26.34
N VAL A 318 -31.23 10.55 25.88
CA VAL A 318 -31.09 10.25 24.44
C VAL A 318 -32.33 9.53 23.91
N THR A 319 -32.88 8.58 24.66
CA THR A 319 -34.13 7.89 24.35
C THR A 319 -35.31 8.84 24.48
N ALA A 320 -35.34 9.79 25.41
CA ALA A 320 -36.40 10.80 25.48
C ALA A 320 -36.39 11.75 24.28
N VAL A 321 -35.22 12.23 23.85
CA VAL A 321 -35.08 13.08 22.65
C VAL A 321 -35.39 12.29 21.37
N THR A 322 -34.90 11.05 21.27
CA THR A 322 -35.18 10.19 20.11
C THR A 322 -36.64 9.73 20.08
N ALA A 323 -37.26 9.50 21.24
CA ALA A 323 -38.68 9.20 21.37
C ALA A 323 -39.54 10.43 21.06
N ALA A 324 -39.15 11.65 21.45
CA ALA A 324 -39.87 12.87 21.09
C ALA A 324 -39.82 13.12 19.57
N ILE A 325 -38.65 12.95 18.94
CA ILE A 325 -38.49 13.04 17.48
C ILE A 325 -39.28 11.91 16.77
N PHE A 326 -39.23 10.69 17.31
CA PHE A 326 -40.00 9.55 16.82
C PHE A 326 -41.51 9.76 16.98
N TRP A 327 -41.99 10.29 18.09
CA TRP A 327 -43.42 10.54 18.35
C TRP A 327 -43.94 11.76 17.61
N LEU A 328 -43.14 12.81 17.39
CA LEU A 328 -43.50 13.94 16.51
C LEU A 328 -43.56 13.49 15.04
N SER A 329 -42.69 12.55 14.64
CA SER A 329 -42.71 11.93 13.31
C SER A 329 -43.83 10.88 13.17
N ALA A 330 -44.12 10.10 14.23
CA ALA A 330 -45.18 9.10 14.27
C ALA A 330 -46.58 9.76 14.36
N ALA A 331 -46.71 10.89 15.05
CA ALA A 331 -47.95 11.67 15.12
C ALA A 331 -48.34 12.29 13.77
N GLN A 332 -47.39 12.51 12.86
CA GLN A 332 -47.67 12.87 11.47
C GLN A 332 -47.92 11.68 10.53
N THR A 333 -47.66 10.44 10.98
CA THR A 333 -47.61 9.25 10.09
C THR A 333 -48.60 8.14 10.47
N TRP A 334 -49.26 8.18 11.63
CA TRP A 334 -50.10 7.06 12.10
C TRP A 334 -51.60 7.30 11.92
N GLY A 335 -52.05 6.99 10.70
CA GLY A 335 -53.39 6.51 10.43
C GLY A 335 -53.31 5.43 9.35
N GLN A 336 -53.14 4.17 9.79
CA GLN A 336 -53.16 2.89 9.04
C GLN A 336 -51.80 2.21 8.74
N PRO A 337 -51.74 0.85 8.67
CA PRO A 337 -50.50 0.09 8.51
C PRO A 337 -49.86 0.31 7.14
N LEU A 338 -48.60 0.77 7.11
CA LEU A 338 -47.81 1.07 5.92
C LEU A 338 -47.66 -0.12 4.94
N THR A 339 -47.87 -1.35 5.41
CA THR A 339 -47.85 -2.56 4.59
C THR A 339 -49.06 -2.70 3.66
N GLN A 340 -50.17 -1.99 3.91
CA GLN A 340 -51.37 -2.02 3.06
C GLN A 340 -51.38 -0.92 1.98
N LEU A 341 -50.69 0.21 2.17
CA LEU A 341 -50.59 1.30 1.18
C LEU A 341 -49.61 1.00 0.03
N ILE A 342 -48.64 0.10 0.22
CA ILE A 342 -47.77 -0.43 -0.86
C ILE A 342 -48.35 -1.77 -1.37
N GLY A 343 -49.66 -1.96 -1.24
CA GLY A 343 -50.44 -2.98 -1.94
C GLY A 343 -50.71 -2.64 -3.41
N VAL A 344 -49.90 -1.76 -4.04
CA VAL A 344 -50.01 -1.50 -5.47
C VAL A 344 -49.13 -2.52 -6.21
N ARG A 345 -49.79 -3.35 -7.02
CA ARG A 345 -49.22 -4.34 -7.95
C ARG A 345 -48.25 -3.76 -8.99
N THR A 346 -47.78 -2.52 -8.88
CA THR A 346 -46.82 -1.89 -9.79
C THR A 346 -45.48 -1.65 -9.10
N GLU A 347 -44.55 -2.57 -9.33
CA GLU A 347 -43.17 -2.52 -8.82
C GLU A 347 -42.32 -1.35 -9.35
N THR A 348 -42.87 -0.52 -10.23
CA THR A 348 -42.20 0.61 -10.90
C THR A 348 -42.02 1.82 -9.97
N LEU A 349 -43.01 2.13 -9.13
CA LEU A 349 -43.00 3.33 -8.29
C LEU A 349 -41.81 3.36 -7.29
N PRO A 350 -41.50 2.29 -6.54
CA PRO A 350 -40.35 2.32 -5.61
C PRO A 350 -38.99 2.45 -6.32
N VAL A 351 -38.85 1.89 -7.52
CA VAL A 351 -37.62 2.02 -8.33
C VAL A 351 -37.47 3.46 -8.80
N VAL A 352 -38.54 4.07 -9.31
CA VAL A 352 -38.56 5.49 -9.72
C VAL A 352 -38.24 6.40 -8.53
N LEU A 353 -38.84 6.17 -7.36
CA LEU A 353 -38.53 6.94 -6.14
C LEU A 353 -37.06 6.78 -5.70
N THR A 354 -36.49 5.59 -5.84
CA THR A 354 -35.07 5.34 -5.51
C THR A 354 -34.15 6.12 -6.47
N VAL A 355 -34.43 6.07 -7.77
CA VAL A 355 -33.65 6.80 -8.80
C VAL A 355 -33.80 8.31 -8.61
N LEU A 356 -35.02 8.81 -8.36
CA LEU A 356 -35.27 10.23 -8.07
C LEU A 356 -34.55 10.68 -6.80
N SER A 357 -34.60 9.88 -5.73
CA SER A 357 -33.90 10.20 -4.48
C SER A 357 -32.38 10.22 -4.68
N ALA A 358 -31.83 9.25 -5.42
CA ALA A 358 -30.40 9.23 -5.76
C ALA A 358 -29.99 10.43 -6.63
N GLY A 359 -30.83 10.81 -7.61
CA GLY A 359 -30.61 11.99 -8.45
C GLY A 359 -30.67 13.29 -7.66
N LEU A 360 -31.69 13.48 -6.83
CA LEU A 360 -31.82 14.65 -5.95
C LEU A 360 -30.67 14.72 -4.95
N PHE A 361 -30.30 13.59 -4.36
CA PHE A 361 -29.15 13.51 -3.46
C PHE A 361 -27.86 13.99 -4.14
N TYR A 362 -27.60 13.52 -5.35
CA TYR A 362 -26.34 13.79 -6.03
C TYR A 362 -26.27 15.17 -6.69
N PHE A 363 -27.37 15.64 -7.27
CA PHE A 363 -27.40 16.86 -8.08
C PHE A 363 -27.97 18.08 -7.35
N SER A 364 -28.65 17.92 -6.21
CA SER A 364 -29.18 19.05 -5.46
C SER A 364 -28.06 20.00 -4.99
N PRO A 365 -28.18 21.32 -5.22
CA PRO A 365 -27.29 22.31 -4.61
C PRO A 365 -27.69 22.65 -3.17
N TRP A 366 -28.87 22.24 -2.71
CA TRP A 366 -29.44 22.58 -1.40
C TRP A 366 -29.13 21.51 -0.36
N LEU A 367 -28.41 21.87 0.71
CA LEU A 367 -28.00 20.96 1.78
C LEU A 367 -29.19 20.19 2.39
N LEU A 368 -30.28 20.88 2.72
CA LEU A 368 -31.45 20.26 3.33
C LEU A 368 -32.09 19.21 2.40
N LEU A 369 -32.22 19.53 1.11
CA LEU A 369 -32.76 18.59 0.12
C LEU A 369 -31.84 17.39 -0.11
N THR A 370 -30.51 17.59 -0.10
CA THR A 370 -29.52 16.50 -0.12
C THR A 370 -29.65 15.59 1.10
N VAL A 371 -29.76 16.15 2.31
CA VAL A 371 -29.92 15.34 3.53
C VAL A 371 -31.24 14.56 3.51
N LEU A 372 -32.35 15.22 3.15
CA LEU A 372 -33.67 14.58 3.10
C LEU A 372 -33.74 13.48 2.04
N SER A 373 -33.19 13.71 0.84
CA SER A 373 -33.10 12.70 -0.22
C SER A 373 -32.18 11.54 0.15
N GLY A 374 -31.08 11.81 0.87
CA GLY A 374 -30.20 10.76 1.41
C GLY A 374 -30.91 9.89 2.45
N ALA A 375 -31.68 10.49 3.35
CA ALA A 375 -32.49 9.78 4.33
C ALA A 375 -33.61 8.96 3.67
N ALA A 376 -34.33 9.54 2.70
CA ALA A 376 -35.33 8.83 1.92
C ALA A 376 -34.72 7.64 1.16
N MET A 377 -33.55 7.84 0.54
CA MET A 377 -32.81 6.78 -0.13
C MET A 377 -32.40 5.68 0.87
N PHE A 378 -31.89 6.02 2.05
CA PHE A 378 -31.54 5.03 3.08
C PHE A 378 -32.73 4.16 3.48
N VAL A 379 -33.90 4.77 3.69
CA VAL A 379 -35.14 4.03 4.01
C VAL A 379 -35.54 3.11 2.85
N LEU A 380 -35.50 3.61 1.61
CA LEU A 380 -35.81 2.80 0.42
C LEU A 380 -34.84 1.62 0.26
N LEU A 381 -33.54 1.84 0.50
CA LEU A 381 -32.52 0.80 0.45
C LEU A 381 -32.67 -0.21 1.61
N ALA A 382 -33.11 0.22 2.80
CA ALA A 382 -33.38 -0.69 3.90
C ALA A 382 -34.55 -1.64 3.59
N VAL A 383 -35.53 -1.18 2.81
CA VAL A 383 -36.66 -1.99 2.33
C VAL A 383 -36.25 -2.88 1.15
N ARG A 384 -35.40 -2.37 0.24
CA ARG A 384 -34.93 -3.09 -0.96
C ARG A 384 -33.41 -3.09 -1.04
N PRO A 385 -32.73 -3.91 -0.23
CA PRO A 385 -31.27 -3.90 -0.14
C PRO A 385 -30.57 -4.30 -1.46
N ALA A 386 -31.24 -5.04 -2.34
CA ALA A 386 -30.72 -5.34 -3.67
C ALA A 386 -30.61 -4.11 -4.59
N ALA A 387 -31.44 -3.08 -4.38
CA ALA A 387 -31.35 -1.82 -5.13
C ALA A 387 -30.03 -1.08 -4.84
N ALA A 388 -29.44 -1.27 -3.65
CA ALA A 388 -28.16 -0.68 -3.31
C ALA A 388 -27.04 -1.23 -4.22
N ALA A 389 -26.99 -2.55 -4.41
CA ALA A 389 -26.00 -3.17 -5.29
C ALA A 389 -26.14 -2.68 -6.75
N ALA A 390 -27.37 -2.44 -7.22
CA ALA A 390 -27.62 -1.89 -8.54
C ALA A 390 -27.13 -0.43 -8.66
N LEU A 391 -27.43 0.43 -7.69
CA LEU A 391 -26.93 1.82 -7.66
C LEU A 391 -25.40 1.86 -7.63
N VAL A 392 -24.77 1.03 -6.81
CA VAL A 392 -23.30 0.93 -6.74
C VAL A 392 -22.73 0.46 -8.08
N ALA A 393 -23.31 -0.58 -8.70
CA ALA A 393 -22.86 -1.09 -9.99
C ALA A 393 -22.99 -0.06 -11.12
N PHE A 394 -24.04 0.78 -11.11
CA PHE A 394 -24.20 1.89 -12.05
C PHE A 394 -23.21 3.03 -11.79
N ALA A 395 -22.97 3.37 -10.52
CA ALA A 395 -22.16 4.52 -10.12
C ALA A 395 -20.64 4.29 -10.18
N ALA A 396 -20.19 3.03 -10.13
CA ALA A 396 -18.78 2.64 -10.11
C ALA A 396 -17.86 3.36 -11.11
N PRO A 397 -18.20 3.49 -12.41
CA PRO A 397 -17.31 4.15 -13.39
C PRO A 397 -17.23 5.67 -13.23
N PHE A 398 -18.09 6.28 -12.41
CA PHE A 398 -18.18 7.73 -12.22
C PHE A 398 -17.48 8.22 -10.94
N TYR A 399 -16.60 7.41 -10.34
CA TYR A 399 -15.91 7.75 -9.09
C TYR A 399 -15.04 9.02 -9.20
N LEU A 400 -14.57 9.37 -10.40
CA LEU A 400 -13.78 10.58 -10.68
C LEU A 400 -14.60 11.88 -10.71
N LEU A 401 -15.91 11.82 -10.45
CA LEU A 401 -16.79 12.99 -10.40
C LEU A 401 -17.27 13.28 -8.97
N PRO A 402 -16.41 13.33 -7.93
CA PRO A 402 -16.87 13.42 -6.55
C PRO A 402 -17.60 14.75 -6.25
N ARG A 403 -18.48 14.70 -5.25
CA ARG A 403 -19.23 15.87 -4.74
C ARG A 403 -18.64 16.32 -3.40
N PRO A 404 -18.43 17.63 -3.18
CA PRO A 404 -18.11 18.15 -1.86
C PRO A 404 -19.29 17.90 -0.91
N MET A 405 -19.03 17.24 0.22
CA MET A 405 -19.96 17.13 1.34
C MET A 405 -19.18 17.51 2.61
N PHE A 406 -19.51 18.67 3.16
CA PHE A 406 -18.73 19.30 4.24
C PHE A 406 -17.27 19.55 3.79
N GLU A 407 -16.28 19.16 4.60
CA GLU A 407 -14.85 19.36 4.31
C GLU A 407 -14.23 18.24 3.45
N ARG A 408 -15.02 17.27 2.97
CA ARG A 408 -14.52 16.09 2.23
C ARG A 408 -15.25 15.90 0.90
N MET A 409 -14.57 15.23 -0.03
CA MET A 409 -15.10 14.86 -1.33
C MET A 409 -15.53 13.39 -1.30
N PHE A 410 -16.79 13.11 -1.64
CA PHE A 410 -17.32 11.74 -1.71
C PHE A 410 -17.84 11.45 -3.11
N SER A 411 -17.53 10.26 -3.62
CA SER A 411 -18.07 9.79 -4.90
C SER A 411 -19.47 9.20 -4.74
N ALA A 412 -20.28 9.18 -5.81
CA ALA A 412 -21.58 8.53 -5.80
C ALA A 412 -21.49 7.05 -5.36
N VAL A 413 -20.50 6.33 -5.89
CA VAL A 413 -20.28 4.91 -5.59
C VAL A 413 -19.96 4.68 -4.11
N GLU A 414 -19.14 5.55 -3.50
CA GLU A 414 -18.82 5.49 -2.07
C GLU A 414 -20.08 5.68 -1.23
N VAL A 415 -20.85 6.73 -1.50
CA VAL A 415 -22.06 7.03 -0.74
C VAL A 415 -23.11 5.92 -0.87
N PHE A 416 -23.37 5.44 -2.09
CA PHE A 416 -24.33 4.35 -2.31
C PHE A 416 -23.89 3.05 -1.66
N THR A 417 -22.58 2.78 -1.62
CA THR A 417 -22.03 1.60 -0.95
C THR A 417 -22.22 1.67 0.55
N LEU A 418 -21.91 2.82 1.17
CA LEU A 418 -22.05 3.01 2.62
C LEU A 418 -23.52 2.99 3.07
N LEU A 419 -24.40 3.67 2.34
CA LEU A 419 -25.84 3.65 2.63
C LEU A 419 -26.42 2.25 2.42
N GLY A 420 -26.00 1.55 1.35
CA GLY A 420 -26.36 0.17 1.09
C GLY A 420 -25.91 -0.79 2.18
N ALA A 421 -24.66 -0.67 2.65
CA ALA A 421 -24.11 -1.47 3.74
C ALA A 421 -24.87 -1.22 5.05
N GLY A 422 -25.14 0.04 5.39
CA GLY A 422 -25.94 0.39 6.57
C GLY A 422 -27.37 -0.14 6.50
N ALA A 423 -28.02 -0.02 5.33
CA ALA A 423 -29.35 -0.56 5.08
C ALA A 423 -29.38 -2.10 5.21
N ALA A 424 -28.39 -2.79 4.66
CA ALA A 424 -28.27 -4.24 4.74
C ALA A 424 -28.00 -4.74 6.16
N LEU A 425 -27.17 -4.01 6.92
CA LEU A 425 -26.92 -4.28 8.34
C LEU A 425 -28.22 -4.17 9.15
N LEU A 426 -28.98 -3.08 8.95
CA LEU A 426 -30.28 -2.88 9.59
C LEU A 426 -31.25 -4.02 9.25
N HIS A 427 -31.36 -4.37 7.97
CA HIS A 427 -32.20 -5.48 7.51
C HIS A 427 -31.77 -6.82 8.15
N GLY A 428 -30.47 -7.08 8.23
CA GLY A 428 -29.91 -8.26 8.90
C GLY A 428 -30.22 -8.31 10.40
N MET A 429 -30.11 -7.17 11.11
CA MET A 429 -30.46 -7.06 12.53
C MET A 429 -31.96 -7.34 12.76
N VAL A 430 -32.85 -6.81 11.92
CA VAL A 430 -34.29 -7.07 11.99
C VAL A 430 -34.60 -8.55 11.80
N LEU A 431 -33.95 -9.23 10.83
CA LEU A 431 -34.12 -10.67 10.62
C LEU A 431 -33.55 -11.52 11.77
N ALA A 432 -32.46 -11.08 12.39
CA ALA A 432 -31.85 -11.75 13.53
C ALA A 432 -32.72 -11.68 14.79
N VAL A 433 -33.29 -10.49 15.08
CA VAL A 433 -34.26 -10.30 16.17
C VAL A 433 -35.52 -11.16 15.93
N GLY A 434 -35.94 -11.31 14.67
CA GLY A 434 -37.07 -12.16 14.30
C GLY A 434 -36.78 -13.67 14.31
N GLY A 435 -35.59 -14.13 14.73
CA GLY A 435 -35.23 -15.56 14.78
C GLY A 435 -35.09 -16.26 13.41
N LYS A 436 -35.12 -15.50 12.31
CA LYS A 436 -35.10 -16.03 10.93
C LYS A 436 -33.70 -16.00 10.29
N ALA A 437 -32.68 -15.55 11.02
CA ALA A 437 -31.31 -15.47 10.50
C ALA A 437 -30.67 -16.86 10.35
N ARG A 438 -30.48 -17.31 9.11
CA ARG A 438 -29.67 -18.50 8.80
C ARG A 438 -28.20 -18.13 8.80
N ARG A 439 -27.36 -18.95 9.46
CA ARG A 439 -25.90 -18.83 9.34
C ARG A 439 -25.47 -19.28 7.94
N PRO A 440 -24.87 -18.39 7.12
CA PRO A 440 -24.44 -18.78 5.78
C PRO A 440 -23.21 -19.69 5.87
N GLN A 441 -23.18 -20.75 5.04
CA GLN A 441 -21.94 -21.49 4.81
C GLN A 441 -21.00 -20.64 3.96
N LEU A 442 -19.81 -20.37 4.49
CA LEU A 442 -18.76 -19.62 3.80
C LEU A 442 -18.01 -20.52 2.82
N THR A 443 -17.71 -19.98 1.66
CA THR A 443 -17.01 -20.63 0.55
C THR A 443 -15.55 -20.17 0.52
N LEU A 444 -14.71 -20.82 -0.30
CA LEU A 444 -13.31 -20.38 -0.47
C LEU A 444 -13.23 -18.91 -0.89
N LEU A 445 -14.13 -18.48 -1.78
CA LEU A 445 -14.21 -17.09 -2.23
C LEU A 445 -14.53 -16.14 -1.08
N ASP A 446 -15.48 -16.51 -0.21
CA ASP A 446 -15.87 -15.70 0.96
C ASP A 446 -14.67 -15.49 1.90
N TRP A 447 -13.97 -16.58 2.23
CA TRP A 447 -12.79 -16.53 3.09
C TRP A 447 -11.64 -15.74 2.45
N ALA A 448 -11.41 -15.90 1.15
CA ALA A 448 -10.36 -15.17 0.44
C ALA A 448 -10.63 -13.66 0.41
N VAL A 449 -11.87 -13.25 0.19
CA VAL A 449 -12.28 -11.84 0.19
C VAL A 449 -12.15 -11.22 1.59
N LEU A 450 -12.57 -11.93 2.63
CA LEU A 450 -12.45 -11.46 4.02
C LEU A 450 -10.97 -11.37 4.46
N ALA A 451 -10.16 -12.37 4.11
CA ALA A 451 -8.72 -12.35 4.37
C ALA A 451 -8.01 -11.24 3.60
N PHE A 452 -8.45 -10.94 2.36
CA PHE A 452 -7.94 -9.81 1.58
C PHE A 452 -8.23 -8.48 2.26
N ALA A 453 -9.44 -8.27 2.78
CA ALA A 453 -9.77 -7.07 3.55
C ALA A 453 -8.94 -6.95 4.85
N ALA A 454 -8.73 -8.06 5.55
CA ALA A 454 -7.91 -8.11 6.77
C ALA A 454 -6.43 -7.79 6.46
N LEU A 455 -5.85 -8.40 5.42
CA LEU A 455 -4.47 -8.13 5.00
C LEU A 455 -4.31 -6.70 4.49
N GLY A 456 -5.28 -6.19 3.71
CA GLY A 456 -5.31 -4.80 3.28
C GLY A 456 -5.29 -3.85 4.48
N THR A 457 -6.07 -4.13 5.52
CA THR A 457 -6.07 -3.34 6.76
C THR A 457 -4.71 -3.42 7.48
N ALA A 458 -4.14 -4.62 7.58
CA ALA A 458 -2.83 -4.83 8.19
C ALA A 458 -1.70 -4.09 7.44
N SER A 459 -1.84 -3.91 6.11
CA SER A 459 -0.84 -3.23 5.28
C SER A 459 -0.59 -1.77 5.68
N ILE A 460 -1.54 -1.10 6.36
CA ILE A 460 -1.35 0.27 6.85
C ILE A 460 -0.17 0.35 7.83
N PHE A 461 0.04 -0.69 8.64
CA PHE A 461 1.13 -0.71 9.62
C PHE A 461 2.51 -0.82 8.96
N PHE A 462 2.57 -1.30 7.73
CA PHE A 462 3.80 -1.47 6.94
C PHE A 462 4.01 -0.35 5.90
N ALA A 463 2.99 0.44 5.61
CA ALA A 463 3.05 1.54 4.66
C ALA A 463 3.88 2.72 5.21
N ALA A 464 4.82 3.22 4.40
CA ALA A 464 5.60 4.41 4.73
C ALA A 464 4.70 5.67 4.74
N GLN A 465 3.84 5.79 3.72
CA GLN A 465 2.85 6.84 3.57
C GLN A 465 1.46 6.32 4.00
N ARG A 466 1.13 6.49 5.28
CA ARG A 466 -0.10 5.93 5.87
C ARG A 466 -1.39 6.63 5.40
N ALA A 467 -1.35 7.94 5.16
CA ALA A 467 -2.54 8.71 4.79
C ALA A 467 -3.14 8.25 3.44
N VAL A 468 -2.27 8.04 2.45
CA VAL A 468 -2.66 7.51 1.14
C VAL A 468 -3.07 6.04 1.22
N ALA A 469 -2.37 5.23 2.03
CA ALA A 469 -2.73 3.83 2.28
C ALA A 469 -4.15 3.68 2.86
N VAL A 470 -4.54 4.54 3.80
CA VAL A 470 -5.91 4.55 4.36
C VAL A 470 -6.95 4.90 3.31
N THR A 471 -6.64 5.80 2.39
CA THR A 471 -7.55 6.23 1.32
C THR A 471 -7.78 5.08 0.32
N GLU A 472 -6.70 4.41 -0.09
CA GLU A 472 -6.81 3.25 -0.99
C GLU A 472 -7.47 2.05 -0.29
N LEU A 473 -7.17 1.79 1.00
CA LEU A 473 -7.86 0.77 1.79
C LEU A 473 -9.38 1.00 1.74
N ARG A 474 -9.82 2.23 2.01
CA ARG A 474 -11.26 2.56 2.02
C ARG A 474 -11.89 2.30 0.66
N THR A 475 -11.32 2.89 -0.39
CA THR A 475 -11.96 3.03 -1.70
C THR A 475 -11.74 1.85 -2.66
N THR A 476 -10.68 1.05 -2.48
CA THR A 476 -10.35 -0.09 -3.38
C THR A 476 -10.39 -1.46 -2.70
N VAL A 477 -10.43 -1.49 -1.37
CA VAL A 477 -10.51 -2.74 -0.60
C VAL A 477 -11.85 -2.81 0.13
N LEU A 478 -12.07 -1.98 1.15
CA LEU A 478 -13.22 -2.11 2.04
C LEU A 478 -14.56 -1.87 1.34
N GLU A 479 -14.70 -0.76 0.60
CA GLU A 479 -15.96 -0.45 -0.08
C GLU A 479 -16.32 -1.49 -1.18
N PRO A 480 -15.40 -1.90 -2.08
CA PRO A 480 -15.68 -3.01 -3.00
C PRO A 480 -15.98 -4.34 -2.30
N VAL A 481 -15.30 -4.65 -1.19
CA VAL A 481 -15.62 -5.82 -0.37
C VAL A 481 -17.02 -5.71 0.22
N LEU A 482 -17.46 -4.52 0.66
CA LEU A 482 -18.85 -4.32 1.10
C LEU A 482 -19.84 -4.63 -0.03
N LEU A 483 -19.57 -4.21 -1.27
CA LEU A 483 -20.39 -4.61 -2.42
C LEU A 483 -20.44 -6.14 -2.59
N TYR A 484 -19.30 -6.82 -2.48
CA TYR A 484 -19.27 -8.29 -2.50
C TYR A 484 -20.14 -8.88 -1.39
N LEU A 485 -20.02 -8.39 -0.15
CA LEU A 485 -20.79 -8.87 0.99
C LEU A 485 -22.30 -8.60 0.83
N LEU A 486 -22.68 -7.45 0.26
CA LEU A 486 -24.06 -7.13 -0.11
C LEU A 486 -24.62 -8.16 -1.09
N LEU A 487 -23.92 -8.39 -2.20
CA LEU A 487 -24.28 -9.42 -3.18
C LEU A 487 -24.26 -10.82 -2.58
N ARG A 488 -23.40 -11.07 -1.59
CA ARG A 488 -23.20 -12.40 -1.00
C ARG A 488 -24.22 -12.75 0.08
N PHE A 489 -24.73 -11.79 0.84
CA PHE A 489 -25.57 -12.09 2.00
C PHE A 489 -27.01 -11.60 1.88
N ILE A 490 -27.29 -10.64 0.99
CA ILE A 490 -28.66 -10.26 0.69
C ILE A 490 -29.28 -11.34 -0.20
N PRO A 491 -30.42 -11.95 0.20
CA PRO A 491 -31.17 -12.82 -0.69
C PRO A 491 -31.74 -11.97 -1.82
N MET A 492 -31.49 -12.37 -3.07
CA MET A 492 -31.97 -11.64 -4.24
C MET A 492 -32.93 -12.51 -5.03
N ALA A 493 -34.06 -11.95 -5.45
CA ALA A 493 -34.90 -12.53 -6.48
C ALA A 493 -34.19 -12.48 -7.84
N GLU A 494 -34.70 -13.24 -8.81
CA GLU A 494 -34.14 -13.24 -10.16
C GLU A 494 -34.16 -11.86 -10.82
N ARG A 495 -35.30 -11.16 -10.70
CA ARG A 495 -35.46 -9.80 -11.18
C ARG A 495 -34.42 -8.84 -10.60
N GLU A 496 -34.16 -8.94 -9.30
CA GLU A 496 -33.19 -8.07 -8.61
C GLU A 496 -31.75 -8.35 -9.06
N ARG A 497 -31.38 -9.62 -9.27
CA ARG A 497 -30.08 -9.97 -9.86
C ARG A 497 -29.90 -9.34 -11.23
N TRP A 498 -30.92 -9.43 -12.08
CA TRP A 498 -30.89 -8.80 -13.40
C TRP A 498 -30.85 -7.28 -13.32
N GLN A 499 -31.53 -6.65 -12.37
CA GLN A 499 -31.42 -5.20 -12.17
C GLN A 499 -29.98 -4.76 -11.87
N VAL A 500 -29.22 -5.54 -11.09
CA VAL A 500 -27.80 -5.27 -10.84
C VAL A 500 -26.98 -5.38 -12.12
N VAL A 501 -27.22 -6.41 -12.95
CA VAL A 501 -26.54 -6.58 -14.24
C VAL A 501 -26.91 -5.46 -15.22
N ASP A 502 -28.19 -5.14 -15.31
CA ASP A 502 -28.73 -4.07 -16.15
C ASP A 502 -28.14 -2.72 -15.73
N ALA A 503 -27.99 -2.46 -14.43
CA ALA A 503 -27.37 -1.25 -13.90
C ALA A 503 -25.86 -1.16 -14.21
N PHE A 504 -25.11 -2.27 -14.10
CA PHE A 504 -23.72 -2.34 -14.52
C PHE A 504 -23.54 -2.01 -16.01
N LEU A 505 -24.37 -2.62 -16.86
CA LEU A 505 -24.36 -2.36 -18.30
C LEU A 505 -24.85 -0.96 -18.64
N ALA A 506 -25.81 -0.39 -17.90
CA ALA A 506 -26.26 0.99 -18.07
C ALA A 506 -25.13 1.98 -17.75
N GLY A 507 -24.36 1.74 -16.69
CA GLY A 507 -23.17 2.53 -16.37
C GLY A 507 -22.12 2.45 -17.49
N ALA A 508 -21.83 1.24 -17.99
CA ALA A 508 -20.92 1.04 -19.12
C ALA A 508 -21.41 1.68 -20.42
N LEU A 509 -22.71 1.62 -20.69
CA LEU A 509 -23.34 2.26 -21.84
C LEU A 509 -23.21 3.78 -21.76
N LEU A 510 -23.47 4.38 -20.59
CA LEU A 510 -23.32 5.81 -20.41
C LEU A 510 -21.86 6.26 -20.59
N VAL A 511 -20.89 5.50 -20.08
CA VAL A 511 -19.46 5.74 -20.36
C VAL A 511 -19.18 5.71 -21.86
N ALA A 512 -19.72 4.72 -22.58
CA ALA A 512 -19.53 4.60 -24.02
C ALA A 512 -20.17 5.78 -24.78
N LEU A 513 -21.43 6.12 -24.47
CA LEU A 513 -22.16 7.20 -25.14
C LEU A 513 -21.53 8.58 -24.88
N VAL A 514 -21.12 8.86 -23.64
CA VAL A 514 -20.38 10.09 -23.30
C VAL A 514 -19.08 10.17 -24.11
N GLY A 515 -18.33 9.07 -24.18
CA GLY A 515 -17.09 9.01 -24.96
C GLY A 515 -17.32 9.20 -26.46
N LEU A 516 -18.36 8.57 -27.02
CA LEU A 516 -18.69 8.70 -28.44
C LEU A 516 -19.16 10.12 -28.78
N GLY A 517 -19.94 10.76 -27.91
CA GLY A 517 -20.32 12.16 -28.06
C GLY A 517 -19.13 13.12 -27.98
N GLN A 518 -18.20 12.86 -27.05
CA GLN A 518 -16.92 13.60 -26.95
C GLN A 518 -16.07 13.43 -28.22
N TYR A 519 -15.99 12.21 -28.75
CA TYR A 519 -15.28 11.93 -29.98
C TYR A 519 -15.91 12.62 -31.21
N ALA A 520 -17.23 12.56 -31.33
CA ALA A 520 -17.96 13.23 -32.42
C ALA A 520 -17.85 14.76 -32.37
N SER A 521 -17.76 15.34 -31.17
CA SER A 521 -17.61 16.78 -30.97
C SER A 521 -16.15 17.28 -30.97
N GLY A 522 -15.17 16.37 -31.05
CA GLY A 522 -13.75 16.71 -30.94
C GLY A 522 -13.33 17.22 -29.55
N THR A 523 -14.16 17.01 -28.51
CA THR A 523 -13.90 17.50 -27.16
C THR A 523 -13.33 16.41 -26.27
N ASN A 524 -12.51 16.79 -25.28
CA ASN A 524 -12.00 15.87 -24.26
C ASN A 524 -11.22 14.65 -24.81
N LEU A 525 -10.56 14.78 -25.97
CA LEU A 525 -9.76 13.72 -26.59
C LEU A 525 -8.28 13.82 -26.22
N ILE A 526 -7.58 12.69 -26.24
CA ILE A 526 -6.12 12.65 -26.09
C ILE A 526 -5.49 12.26 -27.43
N THR A 527 -4.56 13.08 -27.89
CA THR A 527 -3.74 12.76 -29.07
C THR A 527 -2.63 11.81 -28.65
N ALA A 528 -2.57 10.64 -29.29
CA ALA A 528 -1.45 9.71 -29.13
C ALA A 528 -0.15 10.31 -29.70
N GLU A 529 1.00 9.73 -29.35
CA GLU A 529 2.32 10.11 -29.89
C GLU A 529 2.37 10.14 -31.43
N ASP A 530 1.53 9.33 -32.09
CA ASP A 530 1.44 9.23 -33.55
C ASP A 530 0.33 10.10 -34.17
N GLY A 531 -0.26 11.04 -33.42
CA GLY A 531 -1.31 11.95 -33.92
C GLY A 531 -2.74 11.41 -33.91
N VAL A 532 -2.94 10.14 -33.54
CA VAL A 532 -4.27 9.50 -33.50
C VAL A 532 -5.07 9.99 -32.30
N LEU A 533 -6.31 10.44 -32.54
CA LEU A 533 -7.24 10.85 -31.49
C LEU A 533 -7.81 9.63 -30.74
N ARG A 534 -7.77 9.69 -29.40
CA ARG A 534 -8.21 8.61 -28.52
C ARG A 534 -9.32 9.06 -27.58
N LEU A 535 -10.38 8.26 -27.52
CA LEU A 535 -11.53 8.45 -26.65
C LEU A 535 -11.19 8.07 -25.19
N ARG A 536 -11.38 9.00 -24.26
CA ARG A 536 -11.19 8.76 -22.80
C ARG A 536 -12.46 8.84 -21.93
N SER A 537 -13.57 9.39 -22.45
CA SER A 537 -14.84 9.50 -21.73
C SER A 537 -14.67 10.22 -20.38
N VAL A 538 -15.20 9.64 -19.29
CA VAL A 538 -15.13 10.15 -17.91
C VAL A 538 -13.80 9.90 -17.21
N TYR A 539 -12.81 9.29 -17.90
CA TYR A 539 -11.53 8.94 -17.31
C TYR A 539 -10.40 9.89 -17.75
N GLY A 540 -9.32 9.91 -16.96
CA GLY A 540 -8.09 10.63 -17.31
C GLY A 540 -7.33 10.04 -18.51
N SER A 541 -7.50 8.74 -18.79
CA SER A 541 -6.76 8.00 -19.83
C SER A 541 -7.69 7.13 -20.69
N PRO A 542 -7.45 7.00 -22.01
CA PRO A 542 -8.19 6.09 -22.88
C PRO A 542 -8.04 4.61 -22.48
N ASN A 543 -6.94 4.24 -21.82
CA ASN A 543 -6.75 2.85 -21.36
C ASN A 543 -7.80 2.44 -20.33
N ASN A 544 -8.23 3.37 -19.46
CA ASN A 544 -9.24 3.11 -18.43
C ASN A 544 -10.60 2.77 -19.07
N VAL A 545 -10.95 3.40 -20.20
CA VAL A 545 -12.14 3.03 -20.98
C VAL A 545 -12.06 1.57 -21.43
N GLY A 546 -10.91 1.17 -22.01
CA GLY A 546 -10.70 -0.22 -22.43
C GLY A 546 -10.73 -1.22 -21.28
N LEU A 547 -10.21 -0.82 -20.10
CA LEU A 547 -10.21 -1.65 -18.89
C LEU A 547 -11.63 -1.90 -18.35
N TYR A 548 -12.46 -0.85 -18.29
CA TYR A 548 -13.83 -0.94 -17.79
C TYR A 548 -14.78 -1.58 -18.82
N LEU A 549 -14.83 -1.04 -20.05
CA LEU A 549 -15.72 -1.55 -21.11
C LEU A 549 -15.36 -2.97 -21.55
N GLY A 550 -14.08 -3.37 -21.46
CA GLY A 550 -13.65 -4.74 -21.73
C GLY A 550 -14.24 -5.77 -20.77
N ARG A 551 -14.74 -5.36 -19.60
CA ARG A 551 -15.45 -6.24 -18.65
C ARG A 551 -16.96 -6.29 -18.90
N ALA A 552 -17.53 -5.17 -19.35
CA ALA A 552 -18.96 -5.06 -19.63
C ALA A 552 -19.33 -5.72 -20.98
N LEU A 553 -18.54 -5.49 -22.02
CA LEU A 553 -18.77 -6.00 -23.37
C LEU A 553 -18.97 -7.53 -23.43
N PRO A 554 -18.11 -8.39 -22.84
CA PRO A 554 -18.32 -9.83 -22.87
C PRO A 554 -19.57 -10.29 -22.11
N VAL A 555 -20.01 -9.57 -21.07
CA VAL A 555 -21.28 -9.85 -20.39
C VAL A 555 -22.46 -9.56 -21.31
N ALA A 556 -22.45 -8.41 -21.98
CA ALA A 556 -23.49 -8.04 -22.94
C ALA A 556 -23.58 -9.05 -24.09
N LEU A 557 -22.43 -9.42 -24.68
CA LEU A 557 -22.36 -10.38 -25.78
C LEU A 557 -22.74 -11.80 -25.39
N ALA A 558 -22.33 -12.27 -24.20
CA ALA A 558 -22.71 -13.60 -23.74
C ALA A 558 -24.24 -13.72 -23.59
N VAL A 559 -24.90 -12.75 -22.96
CA VAL A 559 -26.37 -12.77 -22.81
C VAL A 559 -27.07 -12.64 -24.16
N ALA A 560 -26.56 -11.80 -25.07
CA ALA A 560 -27.11 -11.63 -26.41
C ALA A 560 -26.99 -12.88 -27.29
N LEU A 561 -25.87 -13.62 -27.21
CA LEU A 561 -25.58 -14.76 -28.09
C LEU A 561 -25.98 -16.12 -27.52
N LEU A 562 -25.84 -16.31 -26.20
CA LEU A 562 -26.03 -17.58 -25.50
C LEU A 562 -27.29 -17.64 -24.65
N GLY A 563 -27.80 -16.48 -24.25
CA GLY A 563 -28.89 -16.37 -23.29
C GLY A 563 -30.24 -16.54 -23.96
N VAL A 564 -30.96 -15.43 -24.06
CA VAL A 564 -32.39 -15.44 -24.35
C VAL A 564 -32.63 -14.87 -25.74
N ARG A 565 -33.39 -15.59 -26.59
CA ARG A 565 -33.79 -15.14 -27.93
C ARG A 565 -34.96 -14.14 -27.92
N ASP A 566 -35.16 -13.46 -26.80
CA ASP A 566 -36.26 -12.54 -26.54
C ASP A 566 -35.84 -11.07 -26.72
N LEU A 567 -36.67 -10.15 -26.22
CA LEU A 567 -36.37 -8.72 -26.23
C LEU A 567 -35.10 -8.38 -25.42
N ARG A 568 -34.82 -9.06 -24.31
CA ARG A 568 -33.63 -8.81 -23.47
C ARG A 568 -32.36 -9.11 -24.25
N GLY A 569 -32.29 -10.25 -24.93
CA GLY A 569 -31.13 -10.59 -25.78
C GLY A 569 -30.87 -9.54 -26.87
N ARG A 570 -31.95 -9.06 -27.53
CA ARG A 570 -31.85 -7.97 -28.54
C ARG A 570 -31.38 -6.66 -27.94
N MET A 571 -31.91 -6.26 -26.77
CA MET A 571 -31.46 -5.05 -26.07
C MET A 571 -29.98 -5.12 -25.72
N TYR A 572 -29.51 -6.28 -25.23
CA TYR A 572 -28.10 -6.48 -24.90
C TYR A 572 -27.19 -6.45 -26.14
N ALA A 573 -27.67 -6.98 -27.27
CA ALA A 573 -26.99 -6.85 -28.56
C ALA A 573 -26.87 -5.37 -28.99
N VAL A 574 -27.94 -4.59 -28.86
CA VAL A 574 -27.94 -3.15 -29.14
C VAL A 574 -26.98 -2.41 -28.23
N VAL A 575 -26.93 -2.75 -26.93
CA VAL A 575 -25.99 -2.16 -25.96
C VAL A 575 -24.53 -2.53 -26.28
N ALA A 576 -24.26 -3.73 -26.79
CA ALA A 576 -22.91 -4.15 -27.13
C ALA A 576 -22.28 -3.30 -28.26
N LEU A 577 -23.08 -2.73 -29.15
CA LEU A 577 -22.60 -1.91 -30.28
C LEU A 577 -21.86 -0.62 -29.85
N PRO A 578 -22.47 0.31 -29.08
CA PRO A 578 -21.76 1.50 -28.61
C PRO A 578 -20.60 1.15 -27.67
N LEU A 579 -20.71 0.08 -26.87
CA LEU A 579 -19.60 -0.43 -26.04
C LEU A 579 -18.39 -0.80 -26.91
N ALA A 580 -18.60 -1.59 -27.96
CA ALA A 580 -17.55 -2.01 -28.87
C ALA A 580 -16.96 -0.82 -29.65
N ALA A 581 -17.80 0.11 -30.11
CA ALA A 581 -17.36 1.31 -30.82
C ALA A 581 -16.50 2.22 -29.93
N ALA A 582 -16.93 2.50 -28.70
CA ALA A 582 -16.17 3.30 -27.75
C ALA A 582 -14.85 2.62 -27.34
N LEU A 583 -14.87 1.30 -27.14
CA LEU A 583 -13.67 0.53 -26.85
C LEU A 583 -12.68 0.56 -28.02
N TRP A 584 -13.14 0.44 -29.26
CA TRP A 584 -12.31 0.57 -30.46
C TRP A 584 -11.64 1.95 -30.54
N LEU A 585 -12.41 3.02 -30.37
CA LEU A 585 -11.91 4.41 -30.45
C LEU A 585 -11.06 4.83 -29.24
N SER A 586 -11.03 4.02 -28.16
CA SER A 586 -10.06 4.22 -27.08
C SER A 586 -8.62 3.92 -27.50
N PHE A 587 -8.44 3.11 -28.56
CA PHE A 587 -7.16 2.57 -28.99
C PHE A 587 -6.33 1.96 -27.83
N SER A 588 -6.99 1.41 -26.81
CA SER A 588 -6.33 0.69 -25.73
C SER A 588 -5.75 -0.62 -26.27
N ARG A 589 -4.43 -0.65 -26.49
CA ARG A 589 -3.73 -1.83 -27.03
C ARG A 589 -3.93 -3.06 -26.14
N GLY A 590 -3.92 -2.90 -24.82
CA GLY A 590 -4.17 -3.99 -23.88
C GLY A 590 -5.59 -4.57 -24.00
N ALA A 591 -6.59 -3.72 -24.20
CA ALA A 591 -7.97 -4.17 -24.43
C ALA A 591 -8.11 -4.88 -25.78
N LEU A 592 -7.62 -4.25 -26.86
CA LEU A 592 -7.83 -4.71 -28.24
C LEU A 592 -7.02 -5.95 -28.60
N LEU A 593 -5.83 -6.13 -28.02
CA LEU A 593 -4.92 -7.23 -28.39
C LEU A 593 -4.95 -8.41 -27.40
N LEU A 594 -5.33 -8.18 -26.14
CA LEU A 594 -5.28 -9.22 -25.10
C LEU A 594 -6.65 -9.42 -24.44
N GLY A 595 -7.16 -8.39 -23.76
CA GLY A 595 -8.35 -8.49 -22.92
C GLY A 595 -9.61 -8.95 -23.65
N VAL A 596 -10.05 -8.15 -24.63
CA VAL A 596 -11.29 -8.42 -25.38
C VAL A 596 -11.16 -9.68 -26.23
N PRO A 597 -10.07 -9.93 -27.00
CA PRO A 597 -9.92 -11.19 -27.72
C PRO A 597 -10.02 -12.43 -26.82
N ALA A 598 -9.35 -12.42 -25.66
CA ALA A 598 -9.41 -13.54 -24.72
C ALA A 598 -10.83 -13.75 -24.16
N ALA A 599 -11.55 -12.67 -23.84
CA ALA A 599 -12.92 -12.74 -23.38
C ALA A 599 -13.90 -13.21 -24.47
N LEU A 600 -13.75 -12.72 -25.70
CA LEU A 600 -14.55 -13.17 -26.85
C LEU A 600 -14.29 -14.64 -27.16
N ALA A 601 -13.06 -15.12 -27.02
CA ALA A 601 -12.74 -16.54 -27.18
C ALA A 601 -13.54 -17.40 -26.20
N VAL A 602 -13.69 -16.97 -24.94
CA VAL A 602 -14.56 -17.65 -23.97
C VAL A 602 -16.00 -17.67 -24.47
N VAL A 603 -16.58 -16.52 -24.84
CA VAL A 603 -17.98 -16.45 -25.32
C VAL A 603 -18.19 -17.35 -26.54
N LEU A 604 -17.28 -17.32 -27.51
CA LEU A 604 -17.35 -18.11 -28.74
C LEU A 604 -17.19 -19.62 -28.48
N LEU A 605 -16.29 -20.03 -27.58
CA LEU A 605 -16.14 -21.45 -27.21
C LEU A 605 -17.42 -22.01 -26.57
N PHE A 606 -18.09 -21.22 -25.73
CA PHE A 606 -19.38 -21.61 -25.14
C PHE A 606 -20.53 -21.57 -26.16
N TRP A 607 -20.42 -20.76 -27.21
CA TRP A 607 -21.45 -20.63 -28.27
C TRP A 607 -21.33 -21.71 -29.35
N GLY A 608 -20.13 -21.87 -29.92
CA GLY A 608 -19.86 -22.79 -31.03
C GLY A 608 -19.28 -24.15 -30.62
N GLY A 609 -18.94 -24.35 -29.34
CA GLY A 609 -18.31 -25.58 -28.85
C GLY A 609 -17.02 -25.88 -29.63
N ARG A 610 -16.84 -27.14 -30.04
CA ARG A 610 -15.66 -27.56 -30.84
C ARG A 610 -15.54 -26.83 -32.18
N ARG A 611 -16.64 -26.30 -32.73
CA ARG A 611 -16.64 -25.58 -34.02
C ARG A 611 -16.09 -24.16 -33.92
N ALA A 612 -15.91 -23.62 -32.71
CA ALA A 612 -15.30 -22.31 -32.51
C ALA A 612 -13.76 -22.35 -32.68
N TRP A 613 -13.12 -23.50 -32.46
CA TRP A 613 -11.66 -23.66 -32.60
C TRP A 613 -11.09 -23.22 -33.95
N PRO A 614 -11.63 -23.65 -35.12
CA PRO A 614 -11.10 -23.18 -36.40
C PRO A 614 -11.27 -21.66 -36.59
N VAL A 615 -12.37 -21.07 -36.10
CA VAL A 615 -12.59 -19.62 -36.16
C VAL A 615 -11.57 -18.86 -35.31
N LEU A 616 -11.31 -19.35 -34.09
CA LEU A 616 -10.31 -18.77 -33.20
C LEU A 616 -8.89 -18.95 -33.73
N ALA A 617 -8.58 -20.11 -34.31
CA ALA A 617 -7.30 -20.37 -34.95
C ALA A 617 -7.09 -19.46 -36.17
N ALA A 618 -8.12 -19.28 -37.01
CA ALA A 618 -8.08 -18.37 -38.15
C ALA A 618 -7.96 -16.90 -37.72
N ALA A 619 -8.69 -16.48 -36.69
CA ALA A 619 -8.59 -15.12 -36.14
C ALA A 619 -7.21 -14.86 -35.51
N GLY A 620 -6.66 -15.82 -34.77
CA GLY A 620 -5.32 -15.75 -34.20
C GLY A 620 -4.23 -15.71 -35.27
N ALA A 621 -4.31 -16.59 -36.27
CA ALA A 621 -3.39 -16.62 -37.39
C ALA A 621 -3.49 -15.35 -38.25
N GLY A 622 -4.70 -14.87 -38.52
CA GLY A 622 -4.94 -13.62 -39.22
C GLY A 622 -4.42 -12.39 -38.46
N GLY A 623 -4.65 -12.33 -37.15
CA GLY A 623 -4.10 -11.28 -36.29
C GLY A 623 -2.58 -11.29 -36.26
N LEU A 624 -1.97 -12.48 -36.14
CA LEU A 624 -0.52 -12.65 -36.22
C LEU A 624 0.02 -12.26 -37.60
N LEU A 625 -0.64 -12.67 -38.68
CA LEU A 625 -0.26 -12.32 -40.05
C LEU A 625 -0.33 -10.81 -40.27
N VAL A 626 -1.41 -10.16 -39.86
CA VAL A 626 -1.55 -8.69 -39.92
C VAL A 626 -0.46 -8.02 -39.09
N LEU A 627 -0.17 -8.51 -37.88
CA LEU A 627 0.92 -8.01 -37.06
C LEU A 627 2.26 -8.13 -37.79
N LEU A 628 2.58 -9.29 -38.37
CA LEU A 628 3.84 -9.53 -39.09
C LEU A 628 3.96 -8.67 -40.38
N LEU A 629 2.88 -8.57 -41.15
CA LEU A 629 2.83 -7.79 -42.40
C LEU A 629 2.96 -6.28 -42.15
N ILE A 630 2.39 -5.79 -41.05
CA ILE A 630 2.51 -4.40 -40.66
C ILE A 630 3.84 -4.14 -39.92
N ALA A 631 4.35 -5.12 -39.19
CA ALA A 631 5.56 -4.99 -38.40
C ALA A 631 6.80 -4.69 -39.26
N GLY A 632 6.93 -5.37 -40.40
CA GLY A 632 8.04 -5.17 -41.32
C GLY A 632 7.97 -3.89 -42.16
N ARG A 633 6.83 -3.17 -42.15
CA ARG A 633 6.59 -2.03 -43.05
C ARG A 633 6.42 -0.69 -42.36
N SER A 634 6.48 -0.65 -41.03
CA SER A 634 6.23 0.58 -40.30
C SER A 634 7.18 0.79 -39.13
N PRO A 635 7.81 1.99 -39.04
CA PRO A 635 8.63 2.37 -37.89
C PRO A 635 7.91 2.21 -36.54
N ARG A 636 6.56 2.25 -36.54
CA ARG A 636 5.72 2.08 -35.34
C ARG A 636 5.84 0.68 -34.68
N PHE A 637 6.13 -0.36 -35.46
CA PHE A 637 6.25 -1.74 -34.96
C PHE A 637 7.70 -2.18 -34.81
N ALA A 638 8.63 -1.60 -35.56
CA ALA A 638 10.07 -1.75 -35.28
C ALA A 638 10.39 -1.32 -33.83
N ARG A 639 9.74 -0.25 -33.33
CA ARG A 639 9.82 0.20 -31.93
C ARG A 639 9.23 -0.78 -30.89
N LEU A 640 8.41 -1.76 -31.29
CA LEU A 640 7.92 -2.80 -30.37
C LEU A 640 8.97 -3.91 -30.13
N ALA A 641 9.92 -4.06 -31.06
CA ALA A 641 11.08 -4.95 -30.91
C ALA A 641 12.32 -4.23 -30.36
N ASP A 642 12.23 -2.92 -30.12
CA ASP A 642 13.28 -2.13 -29.49
C ASP A 642 13.19 -2.26 -27.96
N TYR A 643 14.11 -3.03 -27.39
CA TYR A 643 14.23 -3.24 -25.95
C TYR A 643 15.14 -2.20 -25.27
N THR A 644 15.61 -1.19 -26.00
CA THR A 644 16.54 -0.17 -25.49
C THR A 644 15.86 1.18 -25.24
N GLN A 645 14.70 1.42 -25.83
CA GLN A 645 13.95 2.68 -25.74
C GLN A 645 12.46 2.47 -26.04
N GLY A 646 11.61 3.43 -25.64
CA GLY A 646 10.16 3.38 -25.85
C GLY A 646 9.37 2.58 -24.80
N PRO A 647 8.05 2.38 -25.02
CA PRO A 647 7.14 1.88 -23.98
C PRO A 647 7.45 0.47 -23.47
N VAL A 648 7.98 -0.42 -24.31
CA VAL A 648 8.35 -1.79 -23.92
C VAL A 648 9.56 -1.77 -22.98
N PHE A 649 10.59 -0.97 -23.32
CA PHE A 649 11.75 -0.75 -22.45
C PHE A 649 11.33 -0.25 -21.07
N PHE A 650 10.51 0.82 -20.99
CA PHE A 650 10.07 1.36 -19.70
C PHE A 650 9.28 0.33 -18.89
N ARG A 651 8.45 -0.49 -19.53
CA ARG A 651 7.71 -1.57 -18.84
C ARG A 651 8.64 -2.66 -18.29
N LEU A 652 9.68 -3.05 -19.03
CA LEU A 652 10.66 -4.02 -18.53
C LEU A 652 11.46 -3.47 -17.34
N GLN A 653 11.85 -2.20 -17.38
CA GLN A 653 12.53 -1.56 -16.24
C GLN A 653 11.59 -1.43 -15.03
N LEU A 654 10.32 -1.08 -15.25
CA LEU A 654 9.30 -1.03 -14.21
C LEU A 654 9.11 -2.41 -13.56
N TRP A 655 9.05 -3.48 -14.34
CA TRP A 655 8.89 -4.85 -13.81
C TRP A 655 10.11 -5.30 -13.02
N ARG A 656 11.33 -4.98 -13.47
CA ARG A 656 12.56 -5.22 -12.71
C ARG A 656 12.53 -4.47 -11.37
N SER A 657 12.09 -3.22 -11.39
CA SER A 657 11.95 -2.38 -10.20
C SER A 657 10.91 -2.94 -9.22
N ALA A 658 9.76 -3.40 -9.73
CA ALA A 658 8.72 -4.05 -8.94
C ALA A 658 9.20 -5.38 -8.34
N LEU A 659 9.97 -6.18 -9.09
CA LEU A 659 10.58 -7.41 -8.56
C LEU A 659 11.60 -7.11 -7.45
N ALA A 660 12.40 -6.04 -7.58
CA ALA A 660 13.29 -5.59 -6.53
C ALA A 660 12.53 -5.16 -5.26
N MET A 661 11.40 -4.46 -5.40
CA MET A 661 10.50 -4.16 -4.26
C MET A 661 9.99 -5.43 -3.57
N VAL A 662 9.52 -6.41 -4.34
CA VAL A 662 9.04 -7.69 -3.79
C VAL A 662 10.15 -8.46 -3.09
N ARG A 663 11.38 -8.42 -3.63
CA ARG A 663 12.54 -9.06 -3.00
C ARG A 663 12.93 -8.41 -1.68
N ASP A 664 12.83 -7.08 -1.59
CA ASP A 664 13.14 -6.34 -0.37
C ASP A 664 12.05 -6.49 0.71
N ALA A 665 10.79 -6.67 0.31
CA ALA A 665 9.64 -6.78 1.22
C ALA A 665 8.66 -7.92 0.83
N PRO A 666 9.08 -9.20 0.87
CA PRO A 666 8.29 -10.30 0.33
C PRO A 666 7.00 -10.59 1.13
N LEU A 667 6.97 -10.28 2.43
CA LEU A 667 5.80 -10.56 3.28
C LEU A 667 4.81 -9.40 3.33
N THR A 668 5.31 -8.16 3.34
CA THR A 668 4.48 -6.97 3.57
C THR A 668 4.19 -6.19 2.30
N GLY A 669 5.02 -6.34 1.26
CA GLY A 669 5.10 -5.35 0.19
C GLY A 669 5.51 -3.97 0.74
N VAL A 670 5.29 -2.94 -0.07
CA VAL A 670 5.48 -1.53 0.29
C VAL A 670 4.24 -0.89 0.94
N GLY A 671 3.13 -1.64 1.03
CA GLY A 671 1.84 -1.17 1.53
C GLY A 671 0.94 -0.59 0.44
N LEU A 672 -0.35 -0.43 0.78
CA LEU A 672 -1.34 0.20 -0.10
C LEU A 672 -0.92 1.63 -0.47
N ASP A 673 -1.10 1.98 -1.74
CA ASP A 673 -0.81 3.26 -2.38
C ASP A 673 0.62 3.81 -2.19
N ASN A 674 1.57 2.92 -1.89
CA ASN A 674 2.96 3.29 -1.63
C ASN A 674 3.91 3.00 -2.81
N PHE A 675 3.42 2.34 -3.87
CA PHE A 675 4.22 1.97 -5.05
C PHE A 675 4.89 3.19 -5.69
N LEU A 676 4.16 4.28 -5.92
CA LEU A 676 4.69 5.51 -6.51
C LEU A 676 5.92 6.04 -5.76
N TYR A 677 5.78 6.15 -4.43
CA TYR A 677 6.80 6.70 -3.55
C TYR A 677 8.02 5.78 -3.49
N ALA A 678 7.81 4.47 -3.41
CA ALA A 678 8.88 3.48 -3.44
C ALA A 678 9.60 3.47 -4.80
N TYR A 679 8.86 3.48 -5.91
CA TYR A 679 9.41 3.51 -7.25
C TYR A 679 10.27 4.75 -7.45
N ARG A 680 9.67 5.94 -7.32
CA ARG A 680 10.38 7.21 -7.49
C ARG A 680 11.55 7.40 -6.54
N GLY A 681 11.37 7.00 -5.28
CA GLY A 681 12.33 7.28 -4.21
C GLY A 681 13.39 6.19 -3.99
N ARG A 682 13.30 5.03 -4.64
CA ARG A 682 14.27 3.97 -4.36
C ARG A 682 14.53 3.09 -5.56
N TYR A 683 13.49 2.67 -6.28
CA TYR A 683 13.61 1.60 -7.26
C TYR A 683 13.61 2.06 -8.73
N ILE A 684 13.44 3.35 -9.01
CA ILE A 684 13.49 3.86 -10.37
C ILE A 684 14.90 3.70 -10.93
N ALA A 685 15.02 2.82 -11.92
CA ALA A 685 16.28 2.60 -12.62
C ALA A 685 16.78 3.91 -13.24
N PRO A 686 18.09 4.23 -13.17
CA PRO A 686 18.64 5.43 -13.80
C PRO A 686 18.28 5.55 -15.28
N ALA A 687 18.20 4.43 -16.00
CA ALA A 687 17.82 4.39 -17.41
C ALA A 687 16.32 4.64 -17.68
N ALA A 688 15.46 4.58 -16.64
CA ALA A 688 14.01 4.76 -16.72
C ALA A 688 13.53 6.11 -16.14
N TRP A 689 14.45 7.07 -15.97
CA TRP A 689 14.20 8.35 -15.28
C TRP A 689 13.07 9.19 -15.89
N GLN A 690 12.72 8.98 -17.16
CA GLN A 690 11.69 9.75 -17.89
C GLN A 690 10.27 9.50 -17.37
N GLU A 691 10.03 8.39 -16.67
CA GLU A 691 8.70 7.98 -16.19
C GLU A 691 8.65 7.91 -14.65
N PRO A 692 8.95 8.99 -13.90
CA PRO A 692 9.09 8.94 -12.44
C PRO A 692 7.77 8.89 -11.66
N ASN A 693 6.64 8.95 -12.37
CA ASN A 693 5.32 9.14 -11.79
C ASN A 693 4.40 7.92 -11.95
N LEU A 694 4.98 6.74 -12.22
CA LEU A 694 4.25 5.48 -12.32
C LEU A 694 3.78 5.02 -10.94
N SER A 695 2.49 4.74 -10.80
CA SER A 695 1.83 4.40 -9.53
C SER A 695 1.53 2.91 -9.34
N HIS A 696 1.83 2.08 -10.33
CA HIS A 696 1.59 0.63 -10.29
C HIS A 696 2.46 -0.10 -11.32
N ALA A 697 2.58 -1.42 -11.20
CA ALA A 697 3.52 -2.22 -12.00
C ALA A 697 3.04 -2.56 -13.43
N HIS A 698 1.84 -2.12 -13.85
CA HIS A 698 1.20 -2.54 -15.11
C HIS A 698 1.20 -4.07 -15.33
N ASN A 699 1.12 -4.84 -14.23
CA ASN A 699 1.00 -6.29 -14.24
C ASN A 699 0.38 -6.70 -12.91
N TRP A 700 -0.79 -7.33 -12.96
CA TRP A 700 -1.58 -7.60 -11.75
C TRP A 700 -0.85 -8.47 -10.72
N LEU A 701 0.02 -9.40 -11.15
CA LEU A 701 0.79 -10.24 -10.23
C LEU A 701 1.77 -9.38 -9.42
N LEU A 702 2.52 -8.54 -10.12
CA LEU A 702 3.49 -7.63 -9.51
C LEU A 702 2.79 -6.56 -8.68
N ASP A 703 1.63 -6.06 -9.11
CA ASP A 703 0.89 -5.03 -8.39
C ASP A 703 0.36 -5.53 -7.04
N PHE A 704 -0.23 -6.73 -6.98
CA PHE A 704 -0.60 -7.37 -5.72
C PHE A 704 0.62 -7.69 -4.84
N ALA A 705 1.69 -8.24 -5.43
CA ALA A 705 2.89 -8.59 -4.69
C ALA A 705 3.62 -7.37 -4.12
N THR A 706 3.69 -6.27 -4.86
CA THR A 706 4.32 -5.04 -4.39
C THR A 706 3.51 -4.33 -3.32
N ARG A 707 2.18 -4.33 -3.39
CA ARG A 707 1.34 -3.64 -2.38
C ARG A 707 1.15 -4.45 -1.09
N LEU A 708 0.96 -5.76 -1.21
CA LEU A 708 0.55 -6.63 -0.09
C LEU A 708 1.48 -7.83 0.15
N GLY A 709 2.63 -7.88 -0.52
CA GLY A 709 3.56 -9.01 -0.46
C GLY A 709 3.04 -10.27 -1.17
N LEU A 710 3.81 -11.35 -1.07
CA LEU A 710 3.41 -12.69 -1.49
C LEU A 710 2.10 -13.16 -0.84
N PRO A 711 1.78 -12.84 0.44
CA PRO A 711 0.46 -13.14 1.00
C PRO A 711 -0.69 -12.52 0.20
N GLY A 712 -0.55 -11.28 -0.27
CA GLY A 712 -1.55 -10.64 -1.13
C GLY A 712 -1.73 -11.34 -2.47
N LEU A 713 -0.63 -11.78 -3.08
CA LEU A 713 -0.65 -12.57 -4.32
C LEU A 713 -1.36 -13.93 -4.12
N LEU A 714 -1.09 -14.61 -3.00
CA LEU A 714 -1.76 -15.87 -2.65
C LEU A 714 -3.27 -15.66 -2.45
N LEU A 715 -3.68 -14.56 -1.82
CA LEU A 715 -5.10 -14.22 -1.65
C LEU A 715 -5.77 -13.88 -2.98
N ALA A 716 -5.09 -13.18 -3.89
CA ALA A 716 -5.59 -12.97 -5.26
C ALA A 716 -5.81 -14.32 -5.97
N GLY A 717 -4.85 -15.25 -5.87
CA GLY A 717 -4.99 -16.62 -6.37
C GLY A 717 -6.16 -17.38 -5.73
N ALA A 718 -6.35 -17.25 -4.42
CA ALA A 718 -7.47 -17.87 -3.69
C ALA A 718 -8.83 -17.30 -4.10
N MET A 719 -8.94 -15.98 -4.33
CA MET A 719 -10.14 -15.35 -4.88
C MET A 719 -10.45 -15.87 -6.28
N LEU A 720 -9.44 -15.97 -7.16
CA LEU A 720 -9.63 -16.55 -8.50
C LEU A 720 -10.06 -18.02 -8.43
N ALA A 721 -9.40 -18.83 -7.60
CA ALA A 721 -9.78 -20.23 -7.39
C ALA A 721 -11.21 -20.37 -6.87
N GLY A 722 -11.59 -19.53 -5.90
CA GLY A 722 -12.95 -19.46 -5.36
C GLY A 722 -13.97 -19.05 -6.42
N PHE A 723 -13.66 -18.04 -7.24
CA PHE A 723 -14.49 -17.61 -8.37
C PHE A 723 -14.72 -18.77 -9.36
N TRP A 724 -13.65 -19.44 -9.80
CA TRP A 724 -13.76 -20.56 -10.74
C TRP A 724 -14.45 -21.79 -10.14
N GLN A 725 -14.36 -21.98 -8.82
CA GLN A 725 -15.13 -22.99 -8.12
C GLN A 725 -16.64 -22.71 -8.21
N GLN A 726 -17.05 -21.44 -8.01
CA GLN A 726 -18.46 -21.04 -8.18
C GLN A 726 -18.90 -21.07 -9.64
N ALA A 727 -18.03 -20.67 -10.57
CA ALA A 727 -18.30 -20.74 -12.00
C ALA A 727 -18.56 -22.18 -12.48
N ARG A 728 -17.72 -23.14 -12.07
CA ARG A 728 -17.93 -24.56 -12.39
C ARG A 728 -19.26 -25.08 -11.85
N ARG A 729 -19.62 -24.71 -10.62
CA ARG A 729 -20.93 -25.07 -10.03
C ARG A 729 -22.08 -24.47 -10.82
N ALA A 730 -22.04 -23.17 -11.10
CA ALA A 730 -23.07 -22.45 -11.83
C ALA A 730 -23.25 -23.02 -13.25
N LEU A 731 -22.16 -23.18 -14.01
CA LEU A 731 -22.21 -23.68 -15.39
C LEU A 731 -22.61 -25.17 -15.48
N GLY A 732 -22.31 -25.97 -14.46
CA GLY A 732 -22.70 -27.39 -14.37
C GLY A 732 -24.13 -27.61 -13.87
N GLY A 733 -24.65 -26.71 -13.03
CA GLY A 733 -25.93 -26.90 -12.33
C GLY A 733 -27.10 -26.03 -12.82
N LEU A 734 -26.84 -24.87 -13.43
CA LEU A 734 -27.91 -23.98 -13.89
C LEU A 734 -28.59 -24.52 -15.16
N ARG A 735 -29.93 -24.59 -15.10
CA ARG A 735 -30.79 -25.01 -16.22
C ARG A 735 -31.34 -23.82 -17.03
N ASP A 736 -31.54 -22.67 -16.39
CA ASP A 736 -32.00 -21.46 -17.06
C ASP A 736 -30.93 -20.95 -18.05
N PRO A 737 -31.25 -20.84 -19.36
CA PRO A 737 -30.33 -20.33 -20.37
C PRO A 737 -29.83 -18.91 -20.06
N ALA A 738 -30.68 -18.05 -19.50
CA ALA A 738 -30.33 -16.66 -19.23
C ALA A 738 -29.26 -16.57 -18.12
N ALA A 739 -29.49 -17.22 -16.99
CA ALA A 739 -28.54 -17.31 -15.88
C ALA A 739 -27.24 -18.01 -16.28
N ARG A 740 -27.31 -19.05 -17.13
CA ARG A 740 -26.13 -19.73 -17.66
C ARG A 740 -25.31 -18.83 -18.58
N ALA A 741 -25.96 -18.06 -19.46
CA ALA A 741 -25.29 -17.09 -20.31
C ALA A 741 -24.65 -15.95 -19.51
N LEU A 742 -25.31 -15.48 -18.45
CA LEU A 742 -24.72 -14.54 -17.50
C LEU A 742 -23.46 -15.14 -16.86
N ALA A 743 -23.49 -16.40 -16.40
CA ALA A 743 -22.30 -17.06 -15.85
C ALA A 743 -21.14 -17.11 -16.86
N VAL A 744 -21.41 -17.42 -18.15
CA VAL A 744 -20.39 -17.36 -19.20
C VAL A 744 -19.85 -15.94 -19.40
N GLY A 745 -20.73 -14.94 -19.42
CA GLY A 745 -20.35 -13.53 -19.52
C GLY A 745 -19.44 -13.07 -18.38
N LEU A 746 -19.74 -13.48 -17.15
CA LEU A 746 -18.91 -13.20 -15.97
C LEU A 746 -17.55 -13.92 -16.05
N CYS A 747 -17.49 -15.16 -16.54
CA CYS A 747 -16.23 -15.85 -16.80
C CYS A 747 -15.39 -15.12 -17.85
N ALA A 748 -16.01 -14.68 -18.95
CA ALA A 748 -15.35 -13.92 -20.00
C ALA A 748 -14.86 -12.56 -19.50
N ALA A 749 -15.65 -11.86 -18.68
CA ALA A 749 -15.23 -10.63 -18.01
C ALA A 749 -14.03 -10.85 -17.08
N MET A 750 -14.01 -11.93 -16.30
CA MET A 750 -12.87 -12.29 -15.45
C MET A 750 -11.63 -12.63 -16.30
N VAL A 751 -11.79 -13.30 -17.45
CA VAL A 751 -10.67 -13.52 -18.38
C VAL A 751 -10.14 -12.20 -18.96
N ASN A 752 -11.00 -11.23 -19.29
CA ASN A 752 -10.55 -9.89 -19.68
C ASN A 752 -9.75 -9.22 -18.55
N VAL A 753 -10.23 -9.29 -17.29
CA VAL A 753 -9.51 -8.75 -16.11
C VAL A 753 -8.08 -9.28 -16.05
N LEU A 754 -7.90 -10.60 -16.24
CA LEU A 754 -6.60 -11.25 -16.19
C LEU A 754 -5.73 -10.92 -17.41
N ALA A 755 -6.26 -11.06 -18.62
CA ALA A 755 -5.50 -10.89 -19.85
C ALA A 755 -5.08 -9.44 -20.11
N HIS A 756 -5.99 -8.48 -19.90
CA HIS A 756 -5.65 -7.05 -19.98
C HIS A 756 -4.71 -6.66 -18.82
N GLY A 757 -4.96 -7.20 -17.62
CA GLY A 757 -4.17 -6.96 -16.42
C GLY A 757 -2.71 -7.44 -16.47
N LEU A 758 -2.30 -8.19 -17.51
CA LEU A 758 -0.89 -8.56 -17.72
C LEU A 758 -0.03 -7.39 -18.19
N VAL A 759 -0.65 -6.36 -18.78
CA VAL A 759 0.05 -5.22 -19.40
C VAL A 759 -0.46 -3.86 -18.93
N ASP A 760 -1.46 -3.83 -18.06
CA ASP A 760 -2.03 -2.61 -17.48
C ASP A 760 -2.65 -2.89 -16.09
N ALA A 761 -3.24 -1.88 -15.44
CA ALA A 761 -3.95 -2.02 -14.17
C ALA A 761 -5.09 -3.05 -14.27
N SER A 762 -5.31 -3.83 -13.21
CA SER A 762 -6.37 -4.85 -13.18
C SER A 762 -7.35 -4.68 -12.03
N TYR A 763 -6.88 -4.22 -10.86
CA TYR A 763 -7.71 -4.15 -9.66
C TYR A 763 -7.66 -2.79 -8.97
N TRP A 764 -6.47 -2.19 -8.83
CA TRP A 764 -6.20 -1.03 -7.97
C TRP A 764 -6.66 0.34 -8.53
N PHE A 765 -7.84 0.36 -9.15
CA PHE A 765 -8.63 1.56 -9.39
C PHE A 765 -10.04 1.32 -8.86
N VAL A 766 -10.70 2.37 -8.37
CA VAL A 766 -11.99 2.25 -7.68
C VAL A 766 -13.02 1.50 -8.54
N ASP A 767 -13.27 1.96 -9.76
CA ASP A 767 -14.19 1.32 -10.71
C ASP A 767 -13.83 -0.15 -11.01
N LEU A 768 -12.53 -0.44 -11.14
CA LEU A 768 -12.04 -1.78 -11.44
C LEU A 768 -12.18 -2.73 -10.24
N ALA A 769 -11.94 -2.26 -9.02
CA ALA A 769 -12.13 -3.04 -7.80
C ALA A 769 -13.62 -3.35 -7.58
N PHE A 770 -14.50 -2.35 -7.75
CA PHE A 770 -15.95 -2.55 -7.72
C PHE A 770 -16.42 -3.54 -8.79
N ALA A 771 -15.95 -3.40 -10.04
CA ALA A 771 -16.30 -4.35 -11.11
C ALA A 771 -15.81 -5.78 -10.81
N PHE A 772 -14.61 -5.93 -10.24
CA PHE A 772 -14.09 -7.25 -9.83
C PHE A 772 -14.98 -7.89 -8.74
N MET A 773 -15.28 -7.14 -7.68
CA MET A 773 -16.10 -7.63 -6.57
C MET A 773 -17.56 -7.86 -6.98
N LEU A 774 -18.09 -7.07 -7.91
CA LEU A 774 -19.38 -7.28 -8.57
C LEU A 774 -19.41 -8.62 -9.32
N ILE A 775 -18.41 -8.88 -10.17
CA ILE A 775 -18.29 -10.13 -10.93
C ILE A 775 -18.21 -11.33 -9.98
N CYS A 776 -17.39 -11.24 -8.93
CA CYS A 776 -17.28 -12.26 -7.89
C CYS A 776 -18.59 -12.49 -7.12
N GLY A 777 -19.27 -11.41 -6.73
CA GLY A 777 -20.53 -11.46 -5.98
C GLY A 777 -21.69 -12.04 -6.79
N LEU A 778 -21.82 -11.63 -8.06
CA LEU A 778 -22.82 -12.19 -8.98
C LEU A 778 -22.57 -13.67 -9.26
N MET A 779 -21.31 -14.07 -9.47
CA MET A 779 -20.98 -15.50 -9.65
C MET A 779 -21.29 -16.32 -8.39
N ALA A 780 -21.03 -15.78 -7.20
CA ALA A 780 -21.39 -16.42 -5.93
C ALA A 780 -22.92 -16.52 -5.71
N GLN A 781 -23.72 -15.57 -6.23
CA GLN A 781 -25.18 -15.69 -6.27
C GLN A 781 -25.63 -16.83 -7.19
N LEU A 782 -25.09 -16.89 -8.41
CA LEU A 782 -25.41 -17.96 -9.37
C LEU A 782 -25.03 -19.35 -8.86
N GLY A 783 -23.87 -19.49 -8.21
CA GLY A 783 -23.44 -20.75 -7.60
C GLY A 783 -24.36 -21.24 -6.47
N ARG A 784 -24.99 -20.33 -5.71
CA ARG A 784 -25.94 -20.68 -4.64
C ARG A 784 -27.31 -21.12 -5.14
N MET A 785 -27.74 -20.63 -6.30
CA MET A 785 -28.99 -21.06 -6.91
C MET A 785 -29.03 -22.58 -7.14
N VAL A 786 -27.87 -23.18 -7.43
CA VAL A 786 -27.73 -24.64 -7.62
C VAL A 786 -28.01 -25.42 -6.33
N ASN A 787 -27.70 -24.86 -5.16
CA ASN A 787 -27.87 -25.53 -3.86
C ASN A 787 -29.24 -25.27 -3.21
N SER A 788 -30.09 -24.44 -3.81
CA SER A 788 -31.39 -24.11 -3.23
C SER A 788 -32.43 -25.20 -3.58
N PRO A 789 -33.16 -25.76 -2.60
CA PRO A 789 -34.08 -26.89 -2.80
C PRO A 789 -35.26 -26.62 -3.76
N ALA A 790 -35.41 -25.39 -4.27
CA ALA A 790 -36.39 -25.07 -5.33
C ALA A 790 -36.03 -25.68 -6.70
N ALA A 791 -34.80 -26.17 -6.91
CA ALA A 791 -34.40 -26.87 -8.14
C ALA A 791 -34.86 -28.35 -8.19
N ALA A 792 -35.48 -28.85 -7.12
CA ALA A 792 -35.97 -30.23 -7.00
C ALA A 792 -37.50 -30.30 -7.07
N VAL A 793 -38.09 -29.92 -8.21
CA VAL A 793 -39.42 -30.42 -8.59
C VAL A 793 -39.26 -31.18 -9.91
N PRO A 794 -39.35 -32.52 -9.91
CA PRO A 794 -39.43 -33.28 -11.15
C PRO A 794 -40.78 -33.01 -11.81
N ALA A 795 -40.74 -32.73 -13.11
CA ALA A 795 -41.91 -32.84 -13.97
C ALA A 795 -42.31 -34.33 -14.04
N THR A 796 -43.51 -34.68 -13.59
CA THR A 796 -44.47 -35.62 -14.23
C THR A 796 -45.51 -36.10 -13.21
N GLN A 797 -46.78 -35.83 -13.49
CA GLN A 797 -47.79 -36.87 -13.66
C GLN A 797 -48.87 -36.31 -14.59
N ALA A 798 -48.62 -36.50 -15.89
CA ALA A 798 -49.71 -36.70 -16.82
C ALA A 798 -50.24 -38.12 -16.55
N SER A 799 -51.42 -38.24 -15.96
CA SER A 799 -52.19 -39.47 -16.00
C SER A 799 -53.33 -39.28 -17.01
N SER A 800 -53.11 -39.81 -18.20
CA SER A 800 -54.21 -40.26 -19.05
C SER A 800 -54.74 -41.59 -18.49
N ARG A 801 -56.06 -41.69 -18.34
CA ARG A 801 -56.92 -42.78 -18.84
C ARG A 801 -58.32 -42.60 -18.25
N GLY A 802 -59.31 -42.59 -19.15
CA GLY A 802 -60.72 -42.45 -18.82
C GLY A 802 -61.38 -43.74 -18.35
N SER A 803 -62.53 -43.53 -17.74
CA SER A 803 -63.78 -44.28 -17.85
C SER A 803 -64.89 -43.33 -17.45
#